data_AF-A0A835SQL7-F1
#
_entry.id   AF-A0A835SQL7-F1
#
_cell.length_a   1.000
_cell.length_b   1.000
_cell.length_c   1.000
_cell.angle_alpha   90.00
_cell.angle_beta   90.00
_cell.angle_gamma   90.00
#
_symmetry.space_group_name_H-M   'P 1'
#
loop_
_entity.id
_entity.type
_entity.pdbx_description
1 polymer ?
#
loop_
_entity_poly.entity_id
_entity_poly.type
_entity_poly.pdbx_seq_one_letter_code
_entity_poly.pdbx_strand_id
1 'polypeptide(L)'
;MEQQLRDKYVKLEQREHVLARPSMYVGSVETDTISTWICERVGAPFTCRSIQYNAGLYKIFDEVLVNAIDHSVRMRDLCATDSNAKPVRNIKVTISRDSGTISVWNDGDGLDVQLHPDHEIYVPELLFGSMLTSTNYDDSEERLIGGQNGIGAKATNIFSAEFSVETNDHRAARLFRQSFSDNMSSRAEPKVTKSSRVTPYTCITFKPDYPRFGMPNGLTDDMYALMLRRACDAAAVTDKSVAITVNGEKLPVKTFRKYIQLYLGGGADAADGGGGPGSANDDGASVVSDAAGSTGTADTCAGGSEAPLLPAVAPIYEEVSSRMEVAVAHSSSGFQQVSFVNGIATLKGGKHVDAVVAAVVKGVSESIKKRKKLESVRPHLVRDQLFVFVNCSVPNPTFDSQSKECLTTPASRFGYKVELSDAFIAKVCKSPIADAASSAVDASSQAQARKTDGRKSSTVRGIAKLEDAEYAGTAQSERCTLILTEGDSAKSMAITGLSQVGRDYYGVFPLKGKLLNVKDVSVQRVSDNEEISHLKRILGLEAGRQYHDLSSLRYGKVCIMTDADHDGSHIKGLLFNLFHTLWPSLLRQPSFITSLLTPIVKARGPGGVSVQFFNQSDYERWRASLVSPDAWKIKYYKGLGTSTADEAKEYFRNMNMVEYLYSGKPSDDKLDLAFNKKRAEDRKRWLGGYDRSNVLTLEAATGASGATGGEPADEPTGAASSSSKKARGATGASAGANRPPATLTRVVYEDFVDKDLIHFSNADNYRSIPSVMDGLKVSQRKILFGCLKKNLFKDEVRVAQLAGYISEQACYHHGEASLQAAIIGMAQDFVGSNNINLLRPIGQFGTRLQGGKDAGSPRYIHTCLDPIVATLFRKEDVPVLHYLDDDGTPVEPDFYAPVIPFILVNGALGIGTGFSTSVPCHDPLEVAALVRALLGGEQGGEGGLTIAPRYRSFTGSIVADQSRGVWTVEGDSTVAITELPLGTWTDDYKAFLEDYMSKHPDVLKGYKSNKNSHVAVNFTLQLAPGALAPGARLADPAVFEKEFKLVARNVTTTNMHLIGSDGAICKYPDAVAIVREFVRVRLDLYVRRRQHEITRLQSEVDVLLNKVRFVESVVEGGLVLMRRKRADLEAELQALGFAEQGGSYMYLLGMNALSFTHERIEQLQQQLCALTAELAAYSARTPQDIWLAELAEFEAAYGTFIDAHEEYMANQLAVGAPESASKGASRKGAAGSSTKRARVHPPGAAAAGAPGAAQK
;
A
#
# COMPACT_ATOMS: atom_id res chain seq x y z
N MET A 1 -33.42 -41.46 52.31
CA MET A 1 -33.23 -41.32 50.85
C MET A 1 -34.37 -40.53 50.21
N GLU A 2 -35.64 -40.86 50.47
CA GLU A 2 -36.79 -40.09 49.95
C GLU A 2 -36.86 -38.62 50.44
N GLN A 3 -36.57 -38.36 51.71
CA GLN A 3 -36.50 -36.99 52.23
C GLN A 3 -35.40 -36.16 51.53
N GLN A 4 -34.21 -36.76 51.33
CA GLN A 4 -33.12 -36.14 50.58
C GLN A 4 -33.49 -35.87 49.11
N LEU A 5 -34.37 -36.67 48.48
CA LEU A 5 -34.88 -36.40 47.14
C LEU A 5 -35.90 -35.25 47.14
N ARG A 6 -36.81 -35.20 48.13
CA ARG A 6 -37.79 -34.11 48.28
C ARG A 6 -37.12 -32.75 48.53
N ASP A 7 -36.06 -32.74 49.34
CA ASP A 7 -35.32 -31.50 49.65
C ASP A 7 -34.39 -31.08 48.50
N LYS A 8 -33.91 -32.03 47.69
CA LYS A 8 -33.00 -31.75 46.55
C LYS A 8 -33.73 -31.30 45.28
N TYR A 9 -34.93 -31.81 45.01
CA TYR A 9 -35.70 -31.51 43.78
C TYR A 9 -36.99 -30.79 44.13
N VAL A 10 -36.96 -29.45 44.09
CA VAL A 10 -38.08 -28.59 44.45
C VAL A 10 -38.76 -28.06 43.19
N LYS A 11 -40.11 -28.15 43.13
CA LYS A 11 -40.94 -27.48 42.13
C LYS A 11 -41.58 -26.26 42.79
N LEU A 12 -41.30 -25.07 42.26
CA LEU A 12 -41.86 -23.81 42.74
C LEU A 12 -43.07 -23.41 41.89
N GLU A 13 -44.07 -22.80 42.52
CA GLU A 13 -45.14 -22.11 41.80
C GLU A 13 -44.61 -20.83 41.14
N GLN A 14 -45.28 -20.33 40.10
CA GLN A 14 -44.74 -19.24 39.27
C GLN A 14 -44.42 -17.98 40.08
N ARG A 15 -45.29 -17.58 41.02
CA ARG A 15 -45.05 -16.46 41.94
C ARG A 15 -43.86 -16.69 42.86
N GLU A 16 -43.73 -17.88 43.43
CA GLU A 16 -42.62 -18.25 44.30
C GLU A 16 -41.29 -18.24 43.55
N HIS A 17 -41.31 -18.68 42.28
CA HIS A 17 -40.16 -18.61 41.40
C HIS A 17 -39.74 -17.16 41.11
N VAL A 18 -40.69 -16.24 40.86
CA VAL A 18 -40.39 -14.80 40.67
C VAL A 18 -39.69 -14.22 41.91
N LEU A 19 -40.17 -14.54 43.10
CA LEU A 19 -39.57 -14.08 44.36
C LEU A 19 -38.21 -14.75 44.64
N ALA A 20 -38.05 -16.03 44.29
CA ALA A 20 -36.81 -16.78 44.51
C ALA A 20 -35.71 -16.44 43.48
N ARG A 21 -36.09 -16.02 42.26
CA ARG A 21 -35.20 -15.71 41.14
C ARG A 21 -35.52 -14.33 40.53
N PRO A 22 -35.43 -13.24 41.32
CA PRO A 22 -35.81 -11.89 40.88
C PRO A 22 -35.03 -11.40 39.65
N SER A 23 -33.76 -11.83 39.51
CA SER A 23 -32.87 -11.42 38.42
C SER A 23 -33.42 -11.72 37.02
N MET A 24 -34.26 -12.76 36.88
CA MET A 24 -34.90 -13.09 35.61
C MET A 24 -36.06 -12.17 35.23
N TYR A 25 -36.66 -11.46 36.20
CA TYR A 25 -37.91 -10.72 36.01
C TYR A 25 -37.75 -9.21 36.18
N VAL A 26 -37.06 -8.77 37.25
CA VAL A 26 -36.88 -7.35 37.57
C VAL A 26 -35.42 -6.92 37.64
N GLY A 27 -34.49 -7.86 37.54
CA GLY A 27 -33.06 -7.62 37.74
C GLY A 27 -32.62 -7.94 39.18
N SER A 28 -31.37 -7.62 39.51
CA SER A 28 -30.82 -7.89 40.84
C SER A 28 -31.59 -7.11 41.92
N VAL A 29 -31.88 -7.79 43.04
CA VAL A 29 -32.40 -7.15 44.26
C VAL A 29 -31.29 -6.78 45.24
N GLU A 30 -30.04 -7.11 44.91
CA GLU A 30 -28.86 -6.65 45.63
C GLU A 30 -28.56 -5.19 45.26
N THR A 31 -28.01 -4.45 46.21
CA THR A 31 -27.63 -3.04 46.00
C THR A 31 -26.18 -3.00 45.56
N ASP A 32 -25.94 -2.44 44.37
CA ASP A 32 -24.64 -2.25 43.76
C ASP A 32 -24.23 -0.77 43.81
N THR A 33 -22.93 -0.50 43.69
CA THR A 33 -22.43 0.87 43.52
C THR A 33 -22.12 1.14 42.06
N ILE A 34 -22.82 2.08 41.43
CA ILE A 34 -22.59 2.48 40.02
C ILE A 34 -22.26 3.96 39.91
N SER A 35 -21.47 4.35 38.90
CA SER A 35 -21.30 5.75 38.51
C SER A 35 -22.31 6.07 37.41
N THR A 36 -23.26 6.96 37.69
CA THR A 36 -24.30 7.32 36.72
C THR A 36 -24.75 8.77 36.89
N TRP A 37 -25.53 9.25 35.91
CA TRP A 37 -26.14 10.57 35.94
C TRP A 37 -27.42 10.56 36.76
N ILE A 38 -27.55 11.50 37.69
CA ILE A 38 -28.73 11.65 38.55
C ILE A 38 -29.30 13.07 38.47
N CYS A 39 -30.54 13.22 38.94
CA CYS A 39 -31.22 14.49 39.05
C CYS A 39 -31.54 14.74 40.52
N GLU A 40 -30.91 15.74 41.13
CA GLU A 40 -31.09 16.02 42.56
C GLU A 40 -32.42 16.72 42.85
N ARG A 41 -32.89 17.57 41.93
CA ARG A 41 -34.17 18.29 42.01
C ARG A 41 -34.70 18.63 40.62
N VAL A 42 -36.02 18.80 40.50
CA VAL A 42 -36.66 19.15 39.22
C VAL A 42 -36.01 20.41 38.63
N GLY A 43 -35.57 20.30 37.38
CA GLY A 43 -34.96 21.41 36.63
C GLY A 43 -33.49 21.69 36.93
N ALA A 44 -32.85 20.96 37.86
CA ALA A 44 -31.40 21.03 38.00
C ALA A 44 -30.68 20.31 36.84
N PRO A 45 -29.47 20.76 36.45
CA PRO A 45 -28.58 19.97 35.60
C PRO A 45 -28.30 18.61 36.24
N PHE A 46 -28.08 17.60 35.40
CA PHE A 46 -27.70 16.28 35.88
C PHE A 46 -26.26 16.27 36.34
N THR A 47 -25.99 15.48 37.38
CA THR A 47 -24.64 15.30 37.93
C THR A 47 -24.26 13.84 37.82
N CYS A 48 -23.03 13.57 37.38
CA CYS A 48 -22.48 12.22 37.35
C CYS A 48 -21.76 11.95 38.67
N ARG A 49 -22.24 10.96 39.44
CA ARG A 49 -21.59 10.55 40.69
C ARG A 49 -21.81 9.07 40.96
N SER A 50 -21.07 8.53 41.93
CA SER A 50 -21.27 7.18 42.42
C SER A 50 -22.48 7.13 43.35
N ILE A 51 -23.40 6.19 43.12
CA ILE A 51 -24.64 6.01 43.89
C ILE A 51 -24.85 4.55 44.30
N GLN A 52 -25.60 4.34 45.39
CA GLN A 52 -26.18 3.05 45.74
C GLN A 52 -27.40 2.76 44.86
N TYR A 53 -27.25 1.79 43.96
CA TYR A 53 -28.22 1.43 42.93
C TYR A 53 -28.80 0.04 43.17
N ASN A 54 -30.13 -0.05 43.15
CA ASN A 54 -30.84 -1.32 43.18
C ASN A 54 -31.63 -1.50 41.88
N ALA A 55 -31.21 -2.45 41.06
CA ALA A 55 -31.78 -2.67 39.73
C ALA A 55 -33.26 -3.08 39.80
N GLY A 56 -33.61 -3.98 40.71
CA GLY A 56 -34.97 -4.47 40.91
C GLY A 56 -35.93 -3.35 41.32
N LEU A 57 -35.55 -2.52 42.28
CA LEU A 57 -36.36 -1.39 42.74
C LEU A 57 -36.55 -0.34 41.64
N TYR A 58 -35.48 -0.01 40.90
CA TYR A 58 -35.57 0.88 39.75
C TYR A 58 -36.52 0.31 38.68
N LYS A 59 -36.44 -1.00 38.43
CA LYS A 59 -37.20 -1.64 37.36
C LYS A 59 -38.70 -1.67 37.62
N ILE A 60 -39.14 -1.96 38.85
CA ILE A 60 -40.57 -1.95 39.18
C ILE A 60 -41.19 -0.55 39.06
N PHE A 61 -40.42 0.50 39.32
CA PHE A 61 -40.84 1.87 39.04
C PHE A 61 -40.93 2.14 37.53
N ASP A 62 -39.88 1.77 36.79
CA ASP A 62 -39.80 1.96 35.35
C ASP A 62 -40.93 1.24 34.60
N GLU A 63 -41.30 0.02 34.99
CA GLU A 63 -42.38 -0.75 34.34
C GLU A 63 -43.74 -0.05 34.42
N VAL A 64 -44.08 0.56 35.55
CA VAL A 64 -45.34 1.31 35.68
C VAL A 64 -45.29 2.60 34.86
N LEU A 65 -44.15 3.30 34.85
CA LEU A 65 -43.98 4.52 34.07
C LEU A 65 -44.02 4.27 32.56
N VAL A 66 -43.34 3.22 32.08
CA VAL A 66 -43.34 2.82 30.67
C VAL A 66 -44.75 2.43 30.21
N ASN A 67 -45.55 1.76 31.04
CA ASN A 67 -46.94 1.46 30.70
C ASN A 67 -47.78 2.73 30.47
N ALA A 68 -47.55 3.80 31.26
CA ALA A 68 -48.22 5.08 31.03
C ALA A 68 -47.75 5.77 29.73
N ILE A 69 -46.46 5.65 29.40
CA ILE A 69 -45.89 6.14 28.12
C ILE A 69 -46.51 5.36 26.95
N ASP A 70 -46.53 4.03 27.01
CA ASP A 70 -47.12 3.15 25.99
C ASP A 70 -48.61 3.47 25.79
N HIS A 71 -49.33 3.73 26.87
CA HIS A 71 -50.73 4.15 26.79
C HIS A 71 -50.89 5.49 26.05
N SER A 72 -49.95 6.44 26.21
CA SER A 72 -49.97 7.69 25.45
C SER A 72 -49.76 7.50 23.95
N VAL A 73 -48.95 6.52 23.55
CA VAL A 73 -48.76 6.14 22.14
C VAL A 73 -50.03 5.48 21.62
N ARG A 74 -50.56 4.48 22.34
CA ARG A 74 -51.79 3.76 21.97
C ARG A 74 -52.99 4.70 21.80
N MET A 75 -53.17 5.66 22.71
CA MET A 75 -54.26 6.62 22.64
C MET A 75 -54.10 7.61 21.48
N ARG A 76 -52.88 7.98 21.11
CA ARG A 76 -52.64 8.83 19.94
C ARG A 76 -53.12 8.15 18.67
N ASP A 77 -52.75 6.88 18.50
CA ASP A 77 -53.13 6.09 17.32
C ASP A 77 -54.64 5.81 17.30
N LEU A 78 -55.23 5.47 18.45
CA LEU A 78 -56.66 5.21 18.57
C LEU A 78 -57.51 6.48 18.38
N CYS A 79 -57.08 7.64 18.87
CA CYS A 79 -57.79 8.91 18.64
C CYS A 79 -57.81 9.33 17.16
N ALA A 80 -56.94 8.75 16.31
CA ALA A 80 -56.99 8.98 14.88
C ALA A 80 -58.14 8.21 14.19
N THR A 81 -58.66 7.15 14.82
CA THR A 81 -59.66 6.25 14.24
C THR A 81 -60.98 6.18 15.01
N ASP A 82 -60.99 6.50 16.31
CA ASP A 82 -62.15 6.49 17.20
C ASP A 82 -62.37 7.87 17.84
N SER A 83 -63.49 8.53 17.52
CA SER A 83 -63.85 9.84 18.05
C SER A 83 -64.27 9.84 19.53
N ASN A 84 -64.57 8.66 20.10
CA ASN A 84 -64.88 8.49 21.51
C ASN A 84 -63.64 8.27 22.39
N ALA A 85 -62.49 7.97 21.77
CA ALA A 85 -61.21 7.85 22.48
C ALA A 85 -60.72 9.20 22.99
N LYS A 86 -60.07 9.21 24.16
CA LYS A 86 -59.49 10.40 24.78
C LYS A 86 -57.96 10.32 24.76
N PRO A 87 -57.26 11.37 24.29
CA PRO A 87 -55.81 11.37 24.27
C PRO A 87 -55.25 11.53 25.67
N VAL A 88 -54.07 10.97 25.89
CA VAL A 88 -53.26 11.28 27.09
C VAL A 88 -52.70 12.69 26.94
N ARG A 89 -52.88 13.54 27.96
CA ARG A 89 -52.33 14.90 28.06
C ARG A 89 -51.48 15.08 29.31
N ASN A 90 -51.65 14.23 30.33
CA ASN A 90 -51.00 14.39 31.62
C ASN A 90 -50.58 13.02 32.19
N ILE A 91 -49.31 12.90 32.55
CA ILE A 91 -48.78 11.81 33.37
C ILE A 91 -48.27 12.41 34.68
N LYS A 92 -48.76 11.92 35.81
CA LYS A 92 -48.39 12.40 37.14
C LYS A 92 -47.69 11.28 37.90
N VAL A 93 -46.44 11.53 38.28
CA VAL A 93 -45.63 10.63 39.09
C VAL A 93 -45.55 11.22 40.50
N THR A 94 -45.89 10.44 41.51
CA THR A 94 -45.74 10.83 42.92
C THR A 94 -44.79 9.84 43.58
N ILE A 95 -43.72 10.36 44.18
CA ILE A 95 -42.70 9.59 44.91
C ILE A 95 -42.61 10.20 46.30
N SER A 96 -43.25 9.56 47.27
CA SER A 96 -43.27 10.00 48.66
C SER A 96 -42.05 9.43 49.41
N ARG A 97 -41.15 10.32 49.87
CA ARG A 97 -39.99 9.92 50.68
C ARG A 97 -40.41 9.45 52.07
N ASP A 98 -41.44 10.07 52.65
CA ASP A 98 -41.89 9.77 54.01
C ASP A 98 -42.64 8.44 54.11
N SER A 99 -43.54 8.15 53.16
CA SER A 99 -44.33 6.92 53.18
C SER A 99 -43.72 5.76 52.38
N GLY A 100 -42.74 6.04 51.53
CA GLY A 100 -42.19 5.08 50.56
C GLY A 100 -43.20 4.67 49.48
N THR A 101 -44.28 5.43 49.30
CA THR A 101 -45.32 5.13 48.31
C THR A 101 -45.00 5.79 46.98
N ILE A 102 -45.19 5.04 45.90
CA ILE A 102 -45.02 5.51 44.52
C ILE A 102 -46.36 5.40 43.81
N SER A 103 -46.74 6.44 43.06
CA SER A 103 -47.97 6.46 42.27
C SER A 103 -47.69 7.00 40.88
N VAL A 104 -48.25 6.34 39.86
CA VAL A 104 -48.24 6.80 38.47
C VAL A 104 -49.69 6.89 38.00
N TRP A 105 -50.09 8.09 37.63
CA TRP A 105 -51.43 8.41 37.15
C TRP A 105 -51.34 8.95 35.72
N ASN A 106 -52.22 8.53 34.83
CA ASN A 106 -52.36 9.11 33.51
C ASN A 106 -53.84 9.31 33.15
N ASP A 107 -54.14 10.39 32.43
CA ASP A 107 -55.41 10.54 31.71
C ASP A 107 -55.39 9.72 30.40
N GLY A 108 -56.44 9.85 29.60
CA GLY A 108 -56.73 8.96 28.47
C GLY A 108 -57.76 7.89 28.85
N ASP A 109 -58.16 7.07 27.89
CA ASP A 109 -59.15 6.01 28.14
C ASP A 109 -58.73 5.13 29.33
N GLY A 110 -59.64 4.92 30.28
CA GLY A 110 -59.43 3.97 31.37
C GLY A 110 -59.32 2.52 30.85
N LEU A 111 -58.92 1.61 31.73
CA LEU A 111 -59.03 0.17 31.46
C LEU A 111 -60.50 -0.26 31.45
N ASP A 112 -60.86 -1.22 30.60
CA ASP A 112 -62.24 -1.71 30.46
C ASP A 112 -62.77 -2.31 31.77
N VAL A 113 -63.78 -1.69 32.39
CA VAL A 113 -64.36 -2.17 33.65
C VAL A 113 -65.52 -3.14 33.37
N GLN A 114 -65.13 -4.30 32.83
CA GLN A 114 -66.03 -5.41 32.50
C GLN A 114 -65.42 -6.75 32.90
N LEU A 115 -66.28 -7.77 33.05
CA LEU A 115 -65.86 -9.15 33.28
C LEU A 115 -65.28 -9.71 31.97
N HIS A 116 -64.15 -10.40 32.06
CA HIS A 116 -63.56 -11.10 30.93
C HIS A 116 -64.40 -12.35 30.59
N PRO A 117 -64.80 -12.57 29.32
CA PRO A 117 -65.69 -13.67 28.93
C PRO A 117 -65.23 -15.06 29.39
N ASP A 118 -63.93 -15.34 29.30
CA ASP A 118 -63.37 -16.67 29.59
C ASP A 118 -62.86 -16.87 31.03
N HIS A 119 -62.69 -15.79 31.80
CA HIS A 119 -62.00 -15.84 33.10
C HIS A 119 -62.87 -15.42 34.29
N GLU A 120 -64.09 -14.92 34.03
CA GLU A 120 -65.08 -14.53 35.05
C GLU A 120 -64.58 -13.53 36.11
N ILE A 121 -63.47 -12.82 35.83
CA ILE A 121 -62.92 -11.74 36.65
C ILE A 121 -62.86 -10.44 35.84
N TYR A 122 -62.79 -9.30 36.52
CA TYR A 122 -62.69 -8.00 35.85
C TYR A 122 -61.36 -7.86 35.09
N VAL A 123 -61.35 -7.20 33.94
CA VAL A 123 -60.13 -7.01 33.13
C VAL A 123 -59.00 -6.33 33.93
N PRO A 124 -59.22 -5.28 34.73
CA PRO A 124 -58.16 -4.73 35.58
C PRO A 124 -57.61 -5.75 36.59
N GLU A 125 -58.47 -6.60 37.16
CA GLU A 125 -58.02 -7.67 38.05
C GLU A 125 -57.14 -8.68 37.30
N LEU A 126 -57.55 -9.08 36.10
CA LEU A 126 -56.78 -10.01 35.25
C LEU A 126 -55.40 -9.44 34.86
N LEU A 127 -55.33 -8.14 34.52
CA LEU A 127 -54.11 -7.50 34.06
C LEU A 127 -53.05 -7.31 35.16
N PHE A 128 -53.46 -7.14 36.42
CA PHE A 128 -52.56 -6.86 37.55
C PHE A 128 -52.47 -7.98 38.59
N GLY A 129 -53.39 -8.94 38.59
CA GLY A 129 -53.45 -10.06 39.55
C GLY A 129 -53.04 -11.42 38.99
N SER A 130 -52.98 -11.58 37.66
CA SER A 130 -52.62 -12.85 37.00
C SER A 130 -51.35 -12.71 36.16
N MET A 131 -50.39 -13.62 36.36
CA MET A 131 -49.16 -13.67 35.55
C MET A 131 -49.47 -14.01 34.08
N LEU A 132 -48.59 -13.59 33.17
CA LEU A 132 -48.68 -13.89 31.72
C LEU A 132 -49.92 -13.33 31.02
N THR A 133 -50.51 -12.24 31.51
CA THR A 133 -51.59 -11.53 30.82
C THR A 133 -51.04 -10.32 30.07
N SER A 134 -51.39 -10.14 28.79
CA SER A 134 -50.92 -9.01 27.98
C SER A 134 -51.90 -8.76 26.86
N THR A 135 -52.04 -7.50 26.45
CA THR A 135 -52.74 -7.14 25.21
C THR A 135 -51.85 -7.31 23.97
N ASN A 136 -50.58 -7.70 24.15
CA ASN A 136 -49.54 -7.55 23.12
C ASN A 136 -48.96 -8.89 22.61
N TYR A 137 -49.73 -9.99 22.65
CA TYR A 137 -49.26 -11.34 22.23
C TYR A 137 -49.36 -11.63 20.72
N ASP A 138 -50.11 -10.83 19.97
CA ASP A 138 -50.20 -11.00 18.52
C ASP A 138 -49.06 -10.23 17.84
N ASP A 139 -48.00 -10.94 17.43
CA ASP A 139 -46.81 -10.37 16.77
C ASP A 139 -47.03 -10.04 15.28
N SER A 140 -48.22 -10.31 14.71
CA SER A 140 -48.52 -9.98 13.31
C SER A 140 -48.76 -8.48 13.07
N GLU A 141 -49.02 -7.71 14.14
CA GLU A 141 -49.14 -6.26 14.12
C GLU A 141 -47.80 -5.59 14.45
N GLU A 142 -47.38 -4.61 13.65
CA GLU A 142 -46.21 -3.79 13.99
C GLU A 142 -46.55 -2.86 15.15
N ARG A 143 -45.88 -3.01 16.30
CA ARG A 143 -46.09 -2.15 17.47
C ARG A 143 -44.82 -1.39 17.86
N LEU A 144 -45.01 -0.11 18.21
CA LEU A 144 -43.97 0.81 18.68
C LEU A 144 -44.04 1.06 20.20
N ILE A 145 -44.39 0.02 20.96
CA ILE A 145 -44.57 0.08 22.41
C ILE A 145 -43.46 -0.71 23.13
N GLY A 146 -43.23 -0.40 24.40
CA GLY A 146 -42.24 -1.06 25.24
C GLY A 146 -42.72 -2.37 25.89
N GLY A 147 -44.01 -2.51 26.18
CA GLY A 147 -44.61 -3.70 26.80
C GLY A 147 -44.71 -4.89 25.83
N GLN A 148 -44.05 -6.02 26.15
CA GLN A 148 -44.04 -7.21 25.28
C GLN A 148 -44.45 -8.48 26.01
N ASN A 149 -43.82 -8.75 27.16
CA ASN A 149 -43.86 -10.08 27.77
C ASN A 149 -45.00 -10.31 28.79
N GLY A 150 -45.87 -9.31 29.02
CA GLY A 150 -46.99 -9.45 29.97
C GLY A 150 -46.61 -9.57 31.46
N ILE A 151 -45.35 -9.32 31.82
CA ILE A 151 -44.80 -9.56 33.18
C ILE A 151 -44.74 -8.29 34.05
N GLY A 152 -44.41 -7.12 33.48
CA GLY A 152 -43.92 -5.95 34.22
C GLY A 152 -44.80 -5.44 35.36
N ALA A 153 -46.07 -5.17 35.07
CA ALA A 153 -47.00 -4.66 36.09
C ALA A 153 -47.27 -5.65 37.23
N LYS A 154 -47.27 -6.96 36.94
CA LYS A 154 -47.46 -8.01 37.95
C LYS A 154 -46.20 -8.20 38.76
N ALA A 155 -45.03 -8.14 38.13
CA ALA A 155 -43.77 -8.16 38.85
C ALA A 155 -43.70 -7.00 39.85
N THR A 156 -44.18 -5.81 39.46
CA THR A 156 -44.31 -4.67 40.39
C THR A 156 -45.22 -5.01 41.58
N ASN A 157 -46.38 -5.62 41.33
CA ASN A 157 -47.30 -6.07 42.39
C ASN A 157 -46.65 -7.13 43.31
N ILE A 158 -45.98 -8.14 42.74
CA ILE A 158 -45.25 -9.18 43.48
C ILE A 158 -44.14 -8.59 44.36
N PHE A 159 -43.41 -7.58 43.88
CA PHE A 159 -42.35 -6.93 44.67
C PHE A 159 -42.84 -5.76 45.53
N SER A 160 -44.16 -5.62 45.73
CA SER A 160 -44.76 -4.60 46.58
C SER A 160 -45.40 -5.20 47.83
N ALA A 161 -45.26 -4.49 48.96
CA ALA A 161 -45.99 -4.78 50.18
C ALA A 161 -47.48 -4.41 50.02
N GLU A 162 -47.75 -3.31 49.34
CA GLU A 162 -49.09 -2.83 48.98
C GLU A 162 -49.10 -2.42 47.51
N PHE A 163 -50.15 -2.81 46.77
CA PHE A 163 -50.35 -2.41 45.38
C PHE A 163 -51.82 -2.13 45.15
N SER A 164 -52.16 -1.11 44.38
CA SER A 164 -53.54 -0.79 44.06
C SER A 164 -53.68 -0.22 42.66
N VAL A 165 -54.80 -0.57 42.03
CA VAL A 165 -55.23 -0.06 40.74
C VAL A 165 -56.56 0.68 40.92
N GLU A 166 -56.60 1.90 40.40
CA GLU A 166 -57.81 2.71 40.28
C GLU A 166 -57.96 3.16 38.82
N THR A 167 -59.09 2.85 38.20
CA THR A 167 -59.35 3.23 36.80
C THR A 167 -60.78 3.71 36.61
N ASN A 168 -60.94 4.77 35.85
CA ASN A 168 -62.23 5.32 35.46
C ASN A 168 -62.48 5.07 33.97
N ASP A 169 -63.41 4.16 33.69
CA ASP A 169 -63.85 3.81 32.35
C ASP A 169 -65.06 4.67 31.97
N HIS A 170 -64.86 5.61 31.04
CA HIS A 170 -65.91 6.50 30.56
C HIS A 170 -66.88 5.80 29.60
N ARG A 171 -66.46 4.70 28.95
CA ARG A 171 -67.31 3.95 28.00
C ARG A 171 -68.36 3.16 28.75
N ALA A 172 -67.95 2.46 29.82
CA ALA A 172 -68.88 1.74 30.70
C ALA A 172 -69.48 2.63 31.81
N ALA A 173 -68.99 3.86 31.98
CA ALA A 173 -69.32 4.78 33.08
C ALA A 173 -69.11 4.14 34.48
N ARG A 174 -68.01 3.42 34.66
CA ARG A 174 -67.67 2.66 35.87
C ARG A 174 -66.32 3.07 36.43
N LEU A 175 -66.26 3.20 37.76
CA LEU A 175 -65.04 3.39 38.52
C LEU A 175 -64.67 2.06 39.19
N PHE A 176 -63.46 1.59 38.94
CA PHE A 176 -62.91 0.37 39.52
C PHE A 176 -61.78 0.71 40.51
N ARG A 177 -61.80 0.05 41.66
CA ARG A 177 -60.70 0.06 42.64
C ARG A 177 -60.43 -1.34 43.15
N GLN A 178 -59.16 -1.73 43.16
CA GLN A 178 -58.72 -2.96 43.79
C GLN A 178 -57.36 -2.78 44.44
N SER A 179 -57.15 -3.45 45.57
CA SER A 179 -55.90 -3.46 46.31
C SER A 179 -55.40 -4.89 46.50
N PHE A 180 -54.09 -5.04 46.44
CA PHE A 180 -53.33 -6.26 46.64
C PHE A 180 -52.31 -5.99 47.75
N SER A 181 -51.98 -7.03 48.51
CA SER A 181 -51.00 -6.97 49.59
C SER A 181 -50.19 -8.25 49.67
N ASP A 182 -49.12 -8.21 50.46
CA ASP A 182 -48.24 -9.36 50.73
C ASP A 182 -47.68 -9.96 49.44
N ASN A 183 -46.99 -9.15 48.62
CA ASN A 183 -46.36 -9.64 47.39
C ASN A 183 -47.37 -10.34 46.45
N MET A 184 -48.58 -9.79 46.30
CA MET A 184 -49.68 -10.33 45.49
C MET A 184 -50.30 -11.65 46.00
N SER A 185 -50.01 -12.15 47.21
CA SER A 185 -50.77 -13.32 47.73
C SER A 185 -52.16 -12.97 48.24
N SER A 186 -52.35 -11.73 48.70
CA SER A 186 -53.63 -11.28 49.25
C SER A 186 -54.25 -10.26 48.29
N ARG A 187 -55.52 -10.44 47.97
CA ARG A 187 -56.30 -9.55 47.10
C ARG A 187 -57.62 -9.17 47.76
N ALA A 188 -57.94 -7.88 47.75
CA ALA A 188 -59.25 -7.40 48.15
C ALA A 188 -60.26 -7.57 47.01
N GLU A 189 -61.55 -7.70 47.36
CA GLU A 189 -62.61 -7.72 46.35
C GLU A 189 -62.65 -6.40 45.56
N PRO A 190 -62.84 -6.45 44.23
CA PRO A 190 -62.88 -5.26 43.40
C PRO A 190 -64.10 -4.40 43.72
N LYS A 191 -63.88 -3.13 44.06
CA LYS A 191 -64.94 -2.15 44.30
C LYS A 191 -65.31 -1.47 42.98
N VAL A 192 -66.42 -1.90 42.38
CA VAL A 192 -66.97 -1.31 41.16
C VAL A 192 -68.17 -0.44 41.48
N THR A 193 -68.09 0.84 41.11
CA THR A 193 -69.15 1.83 41.35
C THR A 193 -69.48 2.59 40.07
N LYS A 194 -70.67 3.21 40.02
CA LYS A 194 -71.01 4.13 38.91
C LYS A 194 -70.08 5.33 38.97
N SER A 195 -69.44 5.68 37.86
CA SER A 195 -68.54 6.82 37.82
C SER A 195 -69.32 8.14 37.80
N SER A 196 -68.96 9.05 38.72
CA SER A 196 -69.36 10.47 38.69
C SER A 196 -68.31 11.36 38.04
N ARG A 197 -67.18 10.79 37.58
CA ARG A 197 -66.02 11.51 37.05
C ARG A 197 -66.09 11.56 35.52
N VAL A 198 -66.03 12.77 34.96
CA VAL A 198 -66.06 12.99 33.50
C VAL A 198 -64.76 12.57 32.82
N THR A 199 -63.62 12.73 33.49
CA THR A 199 -62.30 12.44 32.92
C THR A 199 -61.92 10.98 33.13
N PRO A 200 -61.69 10.18 32.07
CA PRO A 200 -61.14 8.83 32.21
C PRO A 200 -59.66 8.90 32.63
N TYR A 201 -59.22 7.90 33.40
CA TYR A 201 -57.84 7.80 33.87
C TYR A 201 -57.51 6.40 34.37
N THR A 202 -56.21 6.11 34.47
CA THR A 202 -55.68 4.96 35.21
C THR A 202 -54.65 5.45 36.24
N CYS A 203 -54.68 4.87 37.44
CA CYS A 203 -53.77 5.17 38.54
C CYS A 203 -53.26 3.88 39.14
N ILE A 204 -51.95 3.70 39.15
CA ILE A 204 -51.27 2.60 39.82
C ILE A 204 -50.51 3.16 41.00
N THR A 205 -50.81 2.68 42.20
CA THR A 205 -50.14 3.10 43.44
C THR A 205 -49.58 1.88 44.14
N PHE A 206 -48.30 1.90 44.47
CA PHE A 206 -47.62 0.78 45.09
C PHE A 206 -46.59 1.24 46.13
N LYS A 207 -46.39 0.41 47.14
CA LYS A 207 -45.34 0.54 48.15
C LYS A 207 -44.41 -0.65 47.99
N PRO A 208 -43.19 -0.46 47.46
CA PRO A 208 -42.21 -1.53 47.34
C PRO A 208 -42.00 -2.28 48.66
N ASP A 209 -41.76 -3.58 48.57
CA ASP A 209 -41.31 -4.38 49.70
C ASP A 209 -39.82 -4.11 49.95
N TYR A 210 -39.52 -2.93 50.49
CA TYR A 210 -38.15 -2.43 50.65
C TYR A 210 -37.20 -3.40 51.40
N PRO A 211 -37.62 -4.15 52.43
CA PRO A 211 -36.80 -5.21 53.02
C PRO A 211 -36.27 -6.23 51.99
N ARG A 212 -37.06 -6.62 50.98
CA ARG A 212 -36.60 -7.53 49.91
C ARG A 212 -35.53 -6.95 49.00
N PHE A 213 -35.45 -5.62 48.92
CA PHE A 213 -34.43 -4.89 48.18
C PHE A 213 -33.21 -4.53 49.03
N GLY A 214 -33.12 -5.06 50.26
CA GLY A 214 -32.03 -4.73 51.20
C GLY A 214 -32.12 -3.31 51.76
N MET A 215 -33.31 -2.69 51.74
CA MET A 215 -33.53 -1.30 52.17
C MET A 215 -34.58 -1.20 53.29
N PRO A 216 -34.38 -1.80 54.47
CA PRO A 216 -35.43 -1.90 55.51
C PRO A 216 -35.97 -0.54 56.00
N ASN A 217 -35.21 0.54 55.81
CA ASN A 217 -35.58 1.91 56.22
C ASN A 217 -36.33 2.71 55.13
N GLY A 218 -36.69 2.10 54.00
CA GLY A 218 -37.43 2.75 52.91
C GLY A 218 -36.56 3.26 51.76
N LEU A 219 -37.08 4.23 51.00
CA LEU A 219 -36.43 4.76 49.79
C LEU A 219 -35.20 5.62 50.12
N THR A 220 -34.06 5.28 49.53
CA THR A 220 -32.81 6.06 49.70
C THR A 220 -32.77 7.30 48.81
N ASP A 221 -31.96 8.29 49.19
CA ASP A 221 -31.75 9.54 48.45
C ASP A 221 -31.20 9.31 47.05
N ASP A 222 -30.27 8.36 46.92
CA ASP A 222 -29.68 7.96 45.65
C ASP A 222 -30.73 7.37 44.69
N MET A 223 -31.57 6.46 45.18
CA MET A 223 -32.65 5.87 44.38
C MET A 223 -33.72 6.91 44.03
N TYR A 224 -34.05 7.81 44.96
CA TYR A 224 -34.96 8.93 44.70
C TYR A 224 -34.45 9.82 43.57
N ALA A 225 -33.18 10.24 43.61
CA ALA A 225 -32.56 11.07 42.57
C ALA A 225 -32.51 10.36 41.21
N LEU A 226 -32.27 9.05 41.19
CA LEU A 226 -32.27 8.25 39.97
C LEU A 226 -33.68 8.09 39.37
N MET A 227 -34.70 7.88 40.22
CA MET A 227 -36.11 7.83 39.82
C MET A 227 -36.59 9.19 39.29
N LEU A 228 -36.15 10.28 39.92
CA LEU A 228 -36.42 11.63 39.45
C LEU A 228 -35.79 11.88 38.07
N ARG A 229 -34.54 11.45 37.87
CA ARG A 229 -33.91 11.49 36.54
C ARG A 229 -34.70 10.65 35.54
N ARG A 230 -35.16 9.45 35.91
CA ARG A 230 -35.96 8.62 35.01
C ARG A 230 -37.30 9.26 34.62
N ALA A 231 -37.93 10.01 35.52
CA ALA A 231 -39.10 10.81 35.17
C ALA A 231 -38.76 11.92 34.17
N CYS A 232 -37.58 12.54 34.27
CA CYS A 232 -37.07 13.47 33.26
C CYS A 232 -36.82 12.78 31.92
N ASP A 233 -36.24 11.57 31.92
CA ASP A 233 -36.08 10.76 30.70
C ASP A 233 -37.45 10.52 30.04
N ALA A 234 -38.47 10.16 30.83
CA ALA A 234 -39.83 9.93 30.35
C ALA A 234 -40.41 11.19 29.68
N ALA A 235 -40.17 12.37 30.26
CA ALA A 235 -40.61 13.63 29.66
C ALA A 235 -39.89 13.94 28.34
N ALA A 236 -38.65 13.47 28.16
CA ALA A 236 -37.86 13.66 26.95
C ALA A 236 -38.32 12.80 25.77
N VAL A 237 -38.77 11.57 26.06
CA VAL A 237 -39.13 10.56 25.05
C VAL A 237 -40.64 10.46 24.79
N THR A 238 -41.44 11.11 25.63
CA THR A 238 -42.89 11.21 25.41
C THR A 238 -43.19 12.39 24.48
N ASP A 239 -44.25 12.29 23.69
CA ASP A 239 -44.65 13.37 22.80
C ASP A 239 -44.90 14.68 23.56
N LYS A 240 -44.45 15.79 22.97
CA LYS A 240 -44.51 17.14 23.54
C LYS A 240 -45.91 17.61 23.94
N SER A 241 -46.97 16.94 23.47
CA SER A 241 -48.35 17.22 23.84
C SER A 241 -48.78 16.60 25.18
N VAL A 242 -47.94 15.76 25.79
CA VAL A 242 -48.14 15.16 27.11
C VAL A 242 -47.28 15.90 28.14
N ALA A 243 -47.90 16.42 29.21
CA ALA A 243 -47.19 17.02 30.33
C ALA A 243 -46.90 15.97 31.41
N ILE A 244 -45.63 15.82 31.80
CA ILE A 244 -45.24 14.98 32.93
C ILE A 244 -44.93 15.84 34.15
N THR A 245 -45.51 15.49 35.29
CA THR A 245 -45.27 16.15 36.59
C THR A 245 -44.76 15.16 37.62
N VAL A 246 -43.79 15.56 38.46
CA VAL A 246 -43.31 14.78 39.60
C VAL A 246 -43.63 15.52 40.89
N ASN A 247 -44.32 14.88 41.84
CA ASN A 247 -44.70 15.49 43.13
C ASN A 247 -45.42 16.84 43.00
N GLY A 248 -46.19 17.03 41.92
CA GLY A 248 -46.92 18.27 41.61
C GLY A 248 -46.12 19.31 40.81
N GLU A 249 -44.81 19.13 40.64
CA GLU A 249 -43.95 20.01 39.84
C GLU A 249 -43.86 19.54 38.39
N LYS A 250 -43.96 20.48 37.44
CA LYS A 250 -43.87 20.17 36.00
C LYS A 250 -42.42 20.05 35.56
N LEU A 251 -42.08 18.95 34.86
CA LEU A 251 -40.74 18.75 34.35
C LEU A 251 -40.45 19.72 33.18
N PRO A 252 -39.32 20.47 33.19
CA PRO A 252 -39.01 21.50 32.19
C PRO A 252 -38.46 20.93 30.87
N VAL A 253 -38.71 19.65 30.59
CA VAL A 253 -38.20 18.93 29.41
C VAL A 253 -39.35 18.77 28.42
N LYS A 254 -39.32 19.54 27.32
CA LYS A 254 -40.34 19.47 26.25
C LYS A 254 -39.86 18.77 24.97
N THR A 255 -38.55 18.63 24.80
CA THR A 255 -37.95 18.04 23.60
C THR A 255 -36.68 17.29 23.98
N PHE A 256 -36.31 16.28 23.20
CA PHE A 256 -35.07 15.53 23.39
C PHE A 256 -33.84 16.43 23.36
N ARG A 257 -33.85 17.48 22.52
CA ARG A 257 -32.78 18.48 22.48
C ARG A 257 -32.60 19.26 23.80
N LYS A 258 -33.70 19.68 24.46
CA LYS A 258 -33.62 20.36 25.76
C LYS A 258 -33.20 19.40 26.88
N TYR A 259 -33.59 18.14 26.78
CA TYR A 259 -33.14 17.09 27.70
C TYR A 259 -31.62 16.93 27.68
N ILE A 260 -30.99 16.89 26.51
CA ILE A 260 -29.53 16.75 26.37
C ILE A 260 -28.79 17.90 27.08
N GLN A 261 -29.35 19.11 27.11
CA GLN A 261 -28.72 20.25 27.79
C GLN A 261 -28.59 20.04 29.30
N LEU A 262 -29.42 19.19 29.92
CA LEU A 262 -29.31 18.85 31.34
C LEU A 262 -28.02 18.08 31.64
N TYR A 263 -27.46 17.33 30.68
CA TYR A 263 -26.19 16.62 30.84
C TYR A 263 -24.97 17.52 30.68
N LEU A 264 -25.09 18.60 29.91
CA LEU A 264 -23.94 19.36 29.42
C LEU A 264 -23.72 20.69 30.15
N GLY A 265 -24.65 21.10 31.03
CA GLY A 265 -24.61 22.39 31.73
C GLY A 265 -24.98 23.54 30.79
N GLY A 266 -26.09 24.24 31.08
CA GLY A 266 -26.71 25.17 30.13
C GLY A 266 -25.82 26.33 29.69
N GLY A 267 -25.63 26.47 28.37
CA GLY A 267 -25.36 27.75 27.72
C GLY A 267 -26.69 28.45 27.44
N ALA A 268 -26.80 29.71 27.87
CA ALA A 268 -27.98 30.56 27.69
C ALA A 268 -28.40 30.70 26.21
N ASP A 269 -29.69 30.94 26.03
CA ASP A 269 -30.44 31.02 24.78
C ASP A 269 -29.72 31.75 23.62
N ALA A 270 -29.50 31.04 22.52
CA ALA A 270 -29.34 31.64 21.20
C ALA A 270 -30.71 31.64 20.52
N ALA A 271 -31.20 32.86 20.28
CA ALA A 271 -32.52 33.20 19.79
C ALA A 271 -33.04 32.32 18.64
N ASP A 272 -34.31 31.95 18.77
CA ASP A 272 -35.17 31.39 17.74
C ASP A 272 -35.35 32.44 16.63
N GLY A 273 -34.61 32.28 15.52
CA GLY A 273 -34.68 33.14 14.34
C GLY A 273 -35.88 32.80 13.48
N GLY A 274 -37.06 33.28 13.87
CA GLY A 274 -38.24 33.36 13.02
C GLY A 274 -38.42 34.78 12.46
N GLY A 275 -38.43 34.93 11.14
CA GLY A 275 -39.02 36.09 10.45
C GLY A 275 -38.20 36.65 9.29
N GLY A 276 -38.72 36.53 8.07
CA GLY A 276 -38.55 37.57 7.04
C GLY A 276 -39.86 38.35 6.89
N PRO A 277 -39.97 39.31 5.95
CA PRO A 277 -39.11 40.47 5.72
C PRO A 277 -39.88 41.79 6.01
N GLY A 278 -39.21 42.90 6.32
CA GLY A 278 -39.84 44.23 6.20
C GLY A 278 -39.28 45.38 7.05
N SER A 279 -38.85 46.41 6.33
CA SER A 279 -38.82 47.84 6.66
C SER A 279 -37.72 48.42 7.55
N ALA A 280 -37.12 49.47 6.99
CA ALA A 280 -36.16 50.41 7.55
C ALA A 280 -36.73 51.28 8.69
N ASN A 281 -35.89 51.64 9.66
CA ASN A 281 -35.37 53.00 9.86
C ASN A 281 -34.57 53.10 11.17
N ASP A 282 -33.38 53.67 11.00
CA ASP A 282 -32.74 54.77 11.75
C ASP A 282 -32.47 54.76 13.27
N ASP A 283 -31.32 55.40 13.53
CA ASP A 283 -30.89 56.18 14.70
C ASP A 283 -30.50 55.53 16.04
N GLY A 284 -29.25 55.84 16.43
CA GLY A 284 -29.00 56.50 17.71
C GLY A 284 -28.09 55.79 18.71
N ALA A 285 -26.81 56.22 18.73
CA ALA A 285 -26.03 56.66 19.91
C ALA A 285 -26.26 55.97 21.28
N SER A 286 -25.28 55.67 22.14
CA SER A 286 -23.85 55.97 22.25
C SER A 286 -23.39 55.45 23.63
N VAL A 287 -22.06 55.45 23.86
CA VAL A 287 -21.41 55.90 25.12
C VAL A 287 -21.13 54.83 26.22
N VAL A 288 -19.85 54.41 26.25
CA VAL A 288 -18.84 54.33 27.36
C VAL A 288 -19.21 53.62 28.69
N SER A 289 -18.32 53.08 29.52
CA SER A 289 -16.85 53.14 29.73
C SER A 289 -16.47 52.13 30.83
N ASP A 290 -15.21 51.65 30.83
CA ASP A 290 -14.23 51.55 31.94
C ASP A 290 -14.66 50.92 33.30
N ALA A 291 -13.82 50.31 34.13
CA ALA A 291 -12.42 49.92 34.14
C ALA A 291 -12.16 49.08 35.42
N ALA A 292 -11.29 48.09 35.28
CA ALA A 292 -10.18 47.71 36.16
C ALA A 292 -10.15 48.02 37.68
N GLY A 293 -9.76 47.00 38.47
CA GLY A 293 -8.61 47.13 39.41
C GLY A 293 -8.78 46.65 40.87
N SER A 294 -7.77 45.88 41.33
CA SER A 294 -7.23 45.67 42.71
C SER A 294 -7.32 44.21 43.21
N THR A 295 -6.22 43.43 43.24
CA THR A 295 -5.09 43.31 44.22
C THR A 295 -5.46 42.77 45.60
N GLY A 296 -4.93 41.59 45.98
CA GLY A 296 -4.96 41.09 47.37
C GLY A 296 -4.49 39.63 47.54
N THR A 297 -3.27 39.50 48.07
CA THR A 297 -2.40 38.37 48.47
C THR A 297 -2.96 37.12 49.18
N ALA A 298 -2.15 36.05 49.07
CA ALA A 298 -2.25 34.65 49.50
C ALA A 298 -2.42 34.33 51.01
N ASP A 299 -3.05 33.18 51.31
CA ASP A 299 -2.46 32.18 52.23
C ASP A 299 -2.98 30.72 52.05
N THR A 300 -2.00 29.81 52.18
CA THR A 300 -1.88 28.34 52.31
C THR A 300 -3.03 27.29 52.20
N CYS A 301 -2.76 26.30 51.33
CA CYS A 301 -2.79 24.81 51.51
C CYS A 301 -4.09 24.05 51.84
N ALA A 302 -4.65 23.30 50.86
CA ALA A 302 -4.69 21.82 50.80
C ALA A 302 -5.78 21.26 49.85
N GLY A 303 -5.35 20.46 48.86
CA GLY A 303 -6.02 19.21 48.43
C GLY A 303 -7.38 19.26 47.72
N GLY A 304 -7.36 19.25 46.39
CA GLY A 304 -8.50 18.85 45.54
C GLY A 304 -8.30 19.31 44.11
N SER A 305 -7.96 18.41 43.19
CA SER A 305 -7.77 18.74 41.78
C SER A 305 -9.12 19.08 41.12
N GLU A 306 -9.50 20.35 41.09
CA GLU A 306 -10.52 20.82 40.16
C GLU A 306 -9.96 20.76 38.74
N ALA A 307 -10.61 19.94 37.90
CA ALA A 307 -10.33 19.91 36.47
C ALA A 307 -10.71 21.26 35.84
N PRO A 308 -9.91 21.81 34.90
CA PRO A 308 -10.21 23.09 34.29
C PRO A 308 -11.51 23.00 33.47
N LEU A 309 -12.47 23.87 33.76
CA LEU A 309 -13.68 24.06 32.96
C LEU A 309 -13.31 24.64 31.58
N LEU A 310 -13.18 23.76 30.58
CA LEU A 310 -13.22 24.13 29.17
C LEU A 310 -14.64 24.63 28.81
N PRO A 311 -14.78 25.59 27.87
CA PRO A 311 -16.08 26.14 27.51
C PRO A 311 -17.02 25.04 26.98
N ALA A 312 -18.24 24.99 27.52
CA ALA A 312 -19.26 24.00 27.17
C ALA A 312 -19.65 24.13 25.68
N VAL A 313 -19.10 23.26 24.84
CA VAL A 313 -19.46 23.19 23.42
C VAL A 313 -20.81 22.49 23.29
N ALA A 314 -21.76 23.17 22.62
CA ALA A 314 -23.10 22.67 22.41
C ALA A 314 -23.09 21.31 21.66
N PRO A 315 -24.00 20.38 22.02
CA PRO A 315 -24.11 19.10 21.36
C PRO A 315 -24.52 19.29 19.89
N ILE A 316 -23.97 18.45 19.01
CA ILE A 316 -24.37 18.44 17.60
C ILE A 316 -25.56 17.51 17.48
N TYR A 317 -26.70 18.07 17.11
CA TYR A 317 -28.00 17.40 17.07
C TYR A 317 -28.51 17.25 15.63
N GLU A 318 -29.13 16.12 15.33
CA GLU A 318 -29.88 15.85 14.09
C GLU A 318 -31.12 14.99 14.38
N GLU A 319 -32.23 15.37 13.76
CA GLU A 319 -33.40 14.51 13.63
C GLU A 319 -33.23 13.72 12.33
N VAL A 320 -32.79 12.46 12.45
CA VAL A 320 -32.39 11.60 11.32
C VAL A 320 -33.61 11.14 10.53
N SER A 321 -34.71 10.89 11.23
CA SER A 321 -36.03 10.58 10.66
C SER A 321 -37.10 10.90 11.69
N SER A 322 -38.38 10.77 11.30
CA SER A 322 -39.51 10.86 12.25
C SER A 322 -39.48 9.80 13.37
N ARG A 323 -38.57 8.81 13.28
CA ARG A 323 -38.40 7.72 14.25
C ARG A 323 -37.04 7.73 14.95
N MET A 324 -36.16 8.69 14.68
CA MET A 324 -34.83 8.72 15.31
C MET A 324 -34.25 10.14 15.44
N GLU A 325 -33.91 10.50 16.67
CA GLU A 325 -33.18 11.71 17.02
C GLU A 325 -31.80 11.32 17.57
N VAL A 326 -30.75 12.00 17.10
CA VAL A 326 -29.35 11.73 17.47
C VAL A 326 -28.67 13.02 17.92
N ALA A 327 -27.86 12.94 18.97
CA ALA A 327 -26.87 13.97 19.26
C ALA A 327 -25.53 13.39 19.65
N VAL A 328 -24.47 14.14 19.37
CA VAL A 328 -23.10 13.78 19.74
C VAL A 328 -22.43 14.98 20.41
N ALA A 329 -21.79 14.73 21.54
CA ALA A 329 -20.94 15.67 22.26
C ALA A 329 -19.55 15.05 22.51
N HIS A 330 -18.60 15.88 22.92
CA HIS A 330 -17.27 15.43 23.32
C HIS A 330 -17.32 14.81 24.72
N SER A 331 -16.69 13.65 24.89
CA SER A 331 -16.49 13.02 26.19
C SER A 331 -15.03 13.16 26.65
N SER A 332 -14.84 13.58 27.90
CA SER A 332 -13.52 13.64 28.55
C SER A 332 -13.14 12.36 29.32
N SER A 333 -14.05 11.38 29.42
CA SER A 333 -13.91 10.20 30.29
C SER A 333 -14.19 8.88 29.55
N GLY A 334 -13.82 8.80 28.28
CA GLY A 334 -14.07 7.64 27.42
C GLY A 334 -15.48 7.62 26.81
N PHE A 335 -15.81 6.57 26.07
CA PHE A 335 -17.11 6.48 25.39
C PHE A 335 -18.29 6.51 26.37
N GLN A 336 -19.26 7.39 26.14
CA GLN A 336 -20.50 7.51 26.91
C GLN A 336 -21.72 7.46 26.01
N GLN A 337 -22.84 6.96 26.52
CA GLN A 337 -24.09 6.91 25.77
C GLN A 337 -25.32 7.08 26.67
N VAL A 338 -26.35 7.74 26.15
CA VAL A 338 -27.70 7.81 26.73
C VAL A 338 -28.68 7.51 25.62
N SER A 339 -29.43 6.41 25.72
CA SER A 339 -30.30 6.00 24.63
C SER A 339 -31.65 5.45 25.07
N PHE A 340 -32.62 5.60 24.16
CA PHE A 340 -34.01 5.21 24.35
C PHE A 340 -34.58 4.51 23.12
N VAL A 341 -35.34 3.44 23.36
CA VAL A 341 -36.06 2.69 22.32
C VAL A 341 -37.52 2.55 22.76
N ASN A 342 -38.46 3.13 22.02
CA ASN A 342 -39.90 3.13 22.36
C ASN A 342 -40.17 3.57 23.82
N GLY A 343 -39.46 4.61 24.31
CA GLY A 343 -39.59 5.11 25.68
C GLY A 343 -38.90 4.28 26.78
N ILE A 344 -38.30 3.13 26.43
CA ILE A 344 -37.47 2.31 27.33
C ILE A 344 -36.05 2.88 27.36
N ALA A 345 -35.47 3.04 28.56
CA ALA A 345 -34.08 3.46 28.73
C ALA A 345 -33.11 2.28 28.51
N THR A 346 -32.35 2.31 27.41
CA THR A 346 -31.33 1.30 27.10
C THR A 346 -29.99 1.67 27.71
N LEU A 347 -29.84 1.41 29.02
CA LEU A 347 -28.68 1.81 29.84
C LEU A 347 -27.34 1.25 29.32
N LYS A 348 -27.36 0.07 28.68
CA LYS A 348 -26.17 -0.58 28.09
C LYS A 348 -26.03 -0.32 26.58
N GLY A 349 -26.94 0.46 25.98
CA GLY A 349 -26.94 0.79 24.56
C GLY A 349 -27.48 -0.37 23.72
N GLY A 350 -26.77 -0.74 22.66
CA GLY A 350 -27.16 -1.83 21.76
C GLY A 350 -27.00 -1.47 20.29
N LYS A 351 -27.69 -2.21 19.43
CA LYS A 351 -27.53 -2.12 17.96
C LYS A 351 -27.86 -0.75 17.38
N HIS A 352 -28.78 0.01 17.98
CA HIS A 352 -29.13 1.37 17.58
C HIS A 352 -27.99 2.36 17.85
N VAL A 353 -27.35 2.26 19.02
CA VAL A 353 -26.18 3.08 19.38
C VAL A 353 -24.98 2.71 18.51
N ASP A 354 -24.72 1.41 18.33
CA ASP A 354 -23.60 0.93 17.51
C ASP A 354 -23.67 1.43 16.08
N ALA A 355 -24.87 1.45 15.48
CA ALA A 355 -25.08 1.96 14.12
C ALA A 355 -24.72 3.46 14.00
N VAL A 356 -25.17 4.28 14.94
CA VAL A 356 -24.85 5.72 14.99
C VAL A 356 -23.35 5.95 15.21
N VAL A 357 -22.75 5.26 16.19
CA VAL A 357 -21.32 5.37 16.50
C VAL A 357 -20.48 4.98 15.29
N ALA A 358 -20.83 3.89 14.59
CA ALA A 358 -20.10 3.44 13.41
C ALA A 358 -20.09 4.51 12.29
N ALA A 359 -21.23 5.16 12.04
CA ALA A 359 -21.34 6.23 11.05
C ALA A 359 -20.46 7.45 11.41
N VAL A 360 -20.51 7.90 12.67
CA VAL A 360 -19.70 9.03 13.16
C VAL A 360 -18.22 8.71 13.13
N VAL A 361 -17.82 7.55 13.66
CA VAL A 361 -16.42 7.11 13.70
C VAL A 361 -15.84 7.01 12.29
N LYS A 362 -16.61 6.48 11.33
CA LYS A 362 -16.19 6.42 9.93
C LYS A 362 -15.92 7.82 9.36
N GLY A 363 -16.88 8.74 9.47
CA GLY A 363 -16.75 10.09 8.93
C GLY A 363 -15.59 10.88 9.54
N VAL A 364 -15.44 10.83 10.87
CA VAL A 364 -14.33 11.50 11.57
C VAL A 364 -12.99 10.85 11.24
N SER A 365 -12.93 9.52 11.14
CA SER A 365 -11.70 8.80 10.77
C SER A 365 -11.24 9.16 9.36
N GLU A 366 -12.15 9.24 8.39
CA GLU A 366 -11.84 9.64 7.02
C GLU A 366 -11.35 11.10 6.95
N SER A 367 -11.98 11.99 7.72
CA SER A 367 -11.56 13.39 7.85
C SER A 367 -10.15 13.52 8.44
N ILE A 368 -9.85 12.82 9.56
CA ILE A 368 -8.52 12.80 10.18
C ILE A 368 -7.50 12.18 9.23
N LYS A 369 -7.85 11.08 8.57
CA LYS A 369 -7.00 10.40 7.59
C LYS A 369 -6.58 11.36 6.48
N LYS A 370 -7.52 12.15 5.94
CA LYS A 370 -7.26 13.16 4.91
C LYS A 370 -6.44 14.33 5.44
N ARG A 371 -6.80 14.87 6.62
CA ARG A 371 -6.12 16.02 7.27
C ARG A 371 -4.66 15.71 7.63
N LYS A 372 -4.40 14.51 8.14
CA LYS A 372 -3.07 14.06 8.62
C LYS A 372 -2.31 13.14 7.65
N LYS A 373 -2.90 12.82 6.49
CA LYS A 373 -2.31 11.94 5.46
C LYS A 373 -1.89 10.58 6.00
N LEU A 374 -2.72 10.02 6.88
CA LEU A 374 -2.50 8.69 7.46
C LEU A 374 -3.01 7.58 6.53
N GLU A 375 -2.46 6.38 6.64
CA GLU A 375 -2.99 5.21 5.91
C GLU A 375 -4.30 4.72 6.53
N SER A 376 -4.39 4.73 7.86
CA SER A 376 -5.56 4.34 8.63
C SER A 376 -5.63 5.06 9.98
N VAL A 377 -6.82 5.10 10.58
CA VAL A 377 -7.07 5.60 11.93
C VAL A 377 -7.74 4.47 12.72
N ARG A 378 -7.26 4.19 13.93
CA ARG A 378 -7.82 3.13 14.78
C ARG A 378 -9.19 3.58 15.31
N PRO A 379 -10.30 2.87 15.04
CA PRO A 379 -11.66 3.33 15.37
C PRO A 379 -11.90 3.66 16.85
N HIS A 380 -11.28 2.90 17.77
CA HIS A 380 -11.46 3.12 19.22
C HIS A 380 -10.96 4.51 19.67
N LEU A 381 -9.90 5.04 19.04
CA LEU A 381 -9.36 6.37 19.39
C LEU A 381 -10.34 7.50 19.10
N VAL A 382 -11.26 7.29 18.15
CA VAL A 382 -12.36 8.21 17.86
C VAL A 382 -13.54 7.90 18.78
N ARG A 383 -13.91 6.62 18.93
CA ARG A 383 -15.03 6.17 19.76
C ARG A 383 -14.93 6.70 21.19
N ASP A 384 -13.74 6.66 21.78
CA ASP A 384 -13.52 7.06 23.17
C ASP A 384 -13.72 8.57 23.42
N GLN A 385 -13.82 9.38 22.36
CA GLN A 385 -14.08 10.82 22.44
C GLN A 385 -15.57 11.18 22.34
N LEU A 386 -16.45 10.18 22.20
CA LEU A 386 -17.87 10.40 21.92
C LEU A 386 -18.73 10.25 23.18
N PHE A 387 -19.61 11.22 23.39
CA PHE A 387 -20.81 11.09 24.20
C PHE A 387 -22.03 11.14 23.27
N VAL A 388 -22.73 10.00 23.13
CA VAL A 388 -23.81 9.83 22.15
C VAL A 388 -25.18 9.78 22.81
N PHE A 389 -26.13 10.53 22.27
CA PHE A 389 -27.54 10.52 22.67
C PHE A 389 -28.39 9.97 21.52
N VAL A 390 -29.25 8.98 21.80
CA VAL A 390 -30.11 8.37 20.77
C VAL A 390 -31.52 8.20 21.31
N ASN A 391 -32.51 8.81 20.69
CA ASN A 391 -33.92 8.50 20.93
C ASN A 391 -34.50 7.90 19.66
N CYS A 392 -35.11 6.71 19.73
CA CYS A 392 -35.63 6.07 18.54
C CYS A 392 -36.85 5.18 18.77
N SER A 393 -37.59 4.92 17.69
CA SER A 393 -38.72 4.00 17.67
C SER A 393 -38.41 2.80 16.79
N VAL A 394 -38.49 1.59 17.33
CA VAL A 394 -38.17 0.34 16.63
C VAL A 394 -39.40 -0.57 16.67
N PRO A 395 -39.88 -1.10 15.53
CA PRO A 395 -40.96 -2.10 15.50
C PRO A 395 -40.50 -3.39 16.17
N ASN A 396 -41.34 -3.94 17.05
CA ASN A 396 -41.14 -5.24 17.71
C ASN A 396 -39.68 -5.44 18.23
N PRO A 397 -39.19 -4.53 19.11
CA PRO A 397 -37.79 -4.53 19.53
C PRO A 397 -37.46 -5.75 20.38
N THR A 398 -36.31 -6.40 20.17
CA THR A 398 -35.81 -7.47 21.02
C THR A 398 -34.67 -6.95 21.88
N PHE A 399 -34.61 -7.40 23.14
CA PHE A 399 -33.60 -6.98 24.10
C PHE A 399 -32.78 -8.18 24.61
N ASP A 400 -31.73 -7.88 25.38
CA ASP A 400 -30.86 -8.87 26.03
C ASP A 400 -31.56 -9.68 27.13
N SER A 401 -32.45 -9.03 27.88
CA SER A 401 -33.18 -9.62 28.98
C SER A 401 -34.49 -8.88 29.25
N GLN A 402 -35.23 -9.32 30.27
CA GLN A 402 -36.44 -8.65 30.74
C GLN A 402 -36.15 -7.23 31.29
N SER A 403 -34.93 -6.92 31.73
CA SER A 403 -34.60 -5.56 32.17
C SER A 403 -34.58 -4.56 31.02
N LYS A 404 -34.40 -5.04 29.78
CA LYS A 404 -34.39 -4.27 28.52
C LYS A 404 -33.31 -3.19 28.46
N GLU A 405 -32.15 -3.49 29.02
CA GLU A 405 -31.02 -2.55 29.10
C GLU A 405 -30.22 -2.46 27.79
N CYS A 406 -30.25 -3.50 26.95
CA CYS A 406 -29.53 -3.55 25.67
C CYS A 406 -30.41 -4.01 24.52
N LEU A 407 -30.50 -3.21 23.45
CA LEU A 407 -31.23 -3.59 22.23
C LEU A 407 -30.43 -4.59 21.39
N THR A 408 -31.05 -5.73 21.07
CA THR A 408 -30.45 -6.80 20.26
C THR A 408 -30.97 -6.84 18.82
N THR A 409 -32.10 -6.17 18.53
CA THR A 409 -32.66 -6.08 17.16
C THR A 409 -31.60 -5.59 16.16
N PRO A 410 -31.30 -6.34 15.09
CA PRO A 410 -30.39 -5.87 14.05
C PRO A 410 -30.90 -4.61 13.35
N ALA A 411 -30.00 -3.68 12.98
CA ALA A 411 -30.37 -2.41 12.34
C ALA A 411 -31.17 -2.58 11.02
N SER A 412 -31.01 -3.71 10.33
CA SER A 412 -31.80 -4.06 9.14
C SER A 412 -33.30 -4.23 9.42
N ARG A 413 -33.69 -4.47 10.67
CA ARG A 413 -35.10 -4.62 11.09
C ARG A 413 -35.65 -3.39 11.81
N PHE A 414 -34.99 -2.23 11.76
CA PHE A 414 -35.52 -1.02 12.38
C PHE A 414 -36.71 -0.41 11.62
N GLY A 415 -36.96 -0.85 10.39
CA GLY A 415 -37.99 -0.28 9.51
C GLY A 415 -37.55 1.03 8.84
N TYR A 416 -36.33 1.50 9.09
CA TYR A 416 -35.70 2.65 8.42
C TYR A 416 -34.18 2.48 8.43
N LYS A 417 -33.49 3.25 7.58
CA LYS A 417 -32.02 3.27 7.55
C LYS A 417 -31.47 4.29 8.53
N VAL A 418 -30.41 3.91 9.24
CA VAL A 418 -29.66 4.81 10.13
C VAL A 418 -28.58 5.50 9.28
N GLU A 419 -28.94 6.56 8.58
CA GLU A 419 -28.03 7.36 7.73
C GLU A 419 -27.95 8.79 8.26
N LEU A 420 -26.80 9.18 8.81
CA LEU A 420 -26.54 10.55 9.28
C LEU A 420 -26.19 11.46 8.09
N SER A 421 -26.68 12.70 8.10
CA SER A 421 -26.43 13.63 7.00
C SER A 421 -24.95 14.03 6.90
N ASP A 422 -24.50 14.33 5.68
CA ASP A 422 -23.15 14.89 5.44
C ASP A 422 -22.93 16.20 6.21
N ALA A 423 -23.99 17.01 6.38
CA ALA A 423 -23.94 18.25 7.15
C ALA A 423 -23.66 17.99 8.64
N PHE A 424 -24.23 16.93 9.20
CA PHE A 424 -23.96 16.50 10.57
C PHE A 424 -22.54 16.01 10.73
N ILE A 425 -22.08 15.10 9.86
CA ILE A 425 -20.69 14.60 9.88
C ILE A 425 -19.70 15.76 9.72
N ALA A 426 -19.98 16.72 8.85
CA ALA A 426 -19.15 17.92 8.67
C ALA A 426 -19.08 18.79 9.93
N LYS A 427 -20.19 18.94 10.67
CA LYS A 427 -20.20 19.63 11.98
C LYS A 427 -19.37 18.87 13.00
N VAL A 428 -19.49 17.54 13.08
CA VAL A 428 -18.70 16.71 14.01
C VAL A 428 -17.21 16.82 13.69
N CYS A 429 -16.83 16.81 12.41
CA CYS A 429 -15.45 16.97 11.96
C CYS A 429 -14.84 18.35 12.30
N LYS A 430 -15.66 19.36 12.58
CA LYS A 430 -15.24 20.72 12.98
C LYS A 430 -15.36 20.97 14.49
N SER A 431 -15.72 19.94 15.25
CA SER A 431 -15.95 20.03 16.69
C SER A 431 -14.72 19.59 17.49
N PRO A 432 -14.67 19.87 18.82
CA PRO A 432 -13.60 19.40 19.69
C PRO A 432 -13.39 17.88 19.65
N ILE A 433 -14.42 17.10 19.28
CA ILE A 433 -14.32 15.64 19.10
C ILE A 433 -13.24 15.27 18.10
N ALA A 434 -13.22 15.93 16.94
CA ALA A 434 -12.27 15.61 15.88
C ALA A 434 -10.83 16.03 16.25
N ASP A 435 -10.68 17.08 17.04
CA ASP A 435 -9.39 17.58 17.51
C ASP A 435 -8.83 16.73 18.66
N ALA A 436 -9.68 16.32 19.60
CA ALA A 436 -9.34 15.35 20.65
C ALA A 436 -8.97 13.98 20.04
N ALA A 437 -9.76 13.48 19.09
CA ALA A 437 -9.46 12.25 18.37
C ALA A 437 -8.15 12.37 17.57
N SER A 438 -7.89 13.52 16.94
CA SER A 438 -6.60 13.78 16.30
C SER A 438 -5.43 13.73 17.29
N SER A 439 -5.60 14.31 18.47
CA SER A 439 -4.56 14.34 19.50
C SER A 439 -4.28 12.94 20.04
N ALA A 440 -5.33 12.13 20.24
CA ALA A 440 -5.20 10.72 20.62
C ALA A 440 -4.45 9.89 19.55
N VAL A 441 -4.71 10.15 18.27
CA VAL A 441 -3.99 9.52 17.15
C VAL A 441 -2.50 9.90 17.14
N ASP A 442 -2.16 11.16 17.42
CA ASP A 442 -0.77 11.60 17.51
C ASP A 442 -0.07 10.96 18.70
N ALA A 443 -0.70 10.98 19.89
CA ALA A 443 -0.16 10.37 21.09
C ALA A 443 0.08 8.86 20.90
N SER A 444 -0.85 8.16 20.28
CA SER A 444 -0.71 6.73 19.94
C SER A 444 0.46 6.48 18.99
N SER A 445 0.58 7.31 17.95
CA SER A 445 1.67 7.23 16.96
C SER A 445 3.04 7.52 17.57
N GLN A 446 3.14 8.53 18.43
CA GLN A 446 4.35 8.87 19.17
C GLN A 446 4.74 7.76 20.16
N ALA A 447 3.78 7.23 20.92
CA ALA A 447 4.01 6.12 21.84
C ALA A 447 4.54 4.89 21.09
N GLN A 448 4.04 4.65 19.87
CA GLN A 448 4.51 3.56 19.03
C GLN A 448 5.93 3.78 18.50
N ALA A 449 6.26 4.97 18.03
CA ALA A 449 7.62 5.32 17.63
C ALA A 449 8.62 5.11 18.78
N ARG A 450 8.20 5.45 20.01
CA ARG A 450 9.01 5.29 21.22
C ARG A 450 9.28 3.83 21.61
N LYS A 451 8.46 2.87 21.17
CA LYS A 451 8.69 1.43 21.46
C LYS A 451 10.00 0.91 20.89
N THR A 452 10.49 1.52 19.80
CA THR A 452 11.73 1.12 19.13
C THR A 452 12.90 2.06 19.46
N ASP A 453 12.74 2.95 20.45
CA ASP A 453 13.79 3.86 20.88
C ASP A 453 15.00 3.11 21.44
N GLY A 454 16.18 3.61 21.11
CA GLY A 454 17.42 3.23 21.79
C GLY A 454 17.62 4.06 23.05
N ARG A 455 18.61 3.66 23.85
CA ARG A 455 19.13 4.46 24.95
C ARG A 455 20.65 4.31 25.03
N LYS A 456 21.34 5.28 25.64
CA LYS A 456 22.75 5.11 25.98
C LYS A 456 22.90 3.95 26.97
N SER A 457 23.61 2.91 26.55
CA SER A 457 23.87 1.71 27.33
C SER A 457 25.19 1.12 26.86
N SER A 458 26.02 0.62 27.78
CA SER A 458 27.26 -0.07 27.42
C SER A 458 27.03 -1.41 26.70
N THR A 459 25.81 -1.94 26.72
CA THR A 459 25.46 -3.21 26.07
C THR A 459 24.19 -3.09 25.23
N VAL A 460 24.21 -3.73 24.05
CA VAL A 460 23.06 -3.89 23.15
C VAL A 460 22.93 -5.38 22.78
N ARG A 461 21.78 -6.00 23.05
CA ARG A 461 21.53 -7.44 22.81
C ARG A 461 20.52 -7.66 21.69
N GLY A 462 20.61 -8.80 21.01
CA GLY A 462 19.62 -9.22 20.00
C GLY A 462 19.80 -8.60 18.62
N ILE A 463 21.00 -8.07 18.30
CA ILE A 463 21.36 -7.60 16.96
C ILE A 463 22.56 -8.43 16.48
N ALA A 464 22.30 -9.56 15.82
CA ALA A 464 23.32 -10.57 15.54
C ALA A 464 24.48 -10.10 14.66
N LYS A 465 24.25 -9.11 13.78
CA LYS A 465 25.26 -8.62 12.83
C LYS A 465 26.06 -7.42 13.33
N LEU A 466 25.80 -6.90 14.53
CA LEU A 466 26.56 -5.78 15.08
C LEU A 466 27.90 -6.25 15.65
N GLU A 467 28.99 -5.65 15.19
CA GLU A 467 30.27 -5.65 15.90
C GLU A 467 30.37 -4.35 16.69
N ASP A 468 30.19 -4.41 18.00
CA ASP A 468 30.13 -3.22 18.84
C ASP A 468 31.53 -2.74 19.22
N ALA A 469 31.73 -1.42 19.34
CA ALA A 469 32.98 -0.88 19.91
C ALA A 469 33.00 -1.11 21.42
N GLU A 470 34.18 -1.41 21.98
CA GLU A 470 34.33 -1.69 23.43
C GLU A 470 33.81 -0.53 24.29
N TYR A 471 34.05 0.72 23.87
CA TYR A 471 33.64 1.91 24.61
C TYR A 471 32.28 2.49 24.18
N ALA A 472 31.55 1.86 23.28
CA ALA A 472 30.25 2.34 22.84
C ALA A 472 29.21 2.34 23.98
N GLY A 473 28.60 3.49 24.24
CA GLY A 473 27.67 3.68 25.35
C GLY A 473 28.29 4.00 26.71
N THR A 474 29.63 4.11 26.80
CA THR A 474 30.36 4.54 28.01
C THR A 474 30.56 6.06 28.05
N ALA A 475 31.36 6.55 29.01
CA ALA A 475 31.78 7.96 29.04
C ALA A 475 32.56 8.38 27.78
N GLN A 476 33.18 7.45 27.06
CA GLN A 476 33.98 7.73 25.86
C GLN A 476 33.16 7.64 24.54
N SER A 477 31.83 7.49 24.62
CA SER A 477 30.94 7.30 23.45
C SER A 477 31.11 8.36 22.36
N GLU A 478 31.40 9.61 22.73
CA GLU A 478 31.57 10.71 21.78
C GLU A 478 32.77 10.50 20.83
N ARG A 479 33.79 9.73 21.27
CA ARG A 479 34.93 9.35 20.45
C ARG A 479 34.66 8.11 19.59
N CYS A 480 33.61 7.36 19.90
CA CYS A 480 33.27 6.14 19.18
C CYS A 480 32.63 6.45 17.82
N THR A 481 33.02 5.69 16.79
CA THR A 481 32.51 5.76 15.43
C THR A 481 31.83 4.45 15.06
N LEU A 482 30.56 4.52 14.62
CA LEU A 482 29.86 3.39 14.03
C LEU A 482 30.07 3.39 12.52
N ILE A 483 30.69 2.35 11.99
CA ILE A 483 30.87 2.14 10.56
C ILE A 483 29.65 1.40 10.01
N LEU A 484 28.88 2.06 9.14
CA LEU A 484 27.77 1.46 8.40
C LEU A 484 28.28 0.96 7.06
N THR A 485 28.13 -0.34 6.79
CA THR A 485 28.67 -0.97 5.58
C THR A 485 27.59 -1.42 4.61
N GLU A 486 27.87 -1.34 3.31
CA GLU A 486 27.01 -1.91 2.27
C GLU A 486 27.13 -3.44 2.22
N GLY A 487 26.22 -4.13 2.91
CA GLY A 487 26.20 -5.59 2.96
C GLY A 487 27.31 -6.24 3.80
N ASP A 488 27.33 -7.58 3.80
CA ASP A 488 28.25 -8.39 4.60
C ASP A 488 29.67 -8.44 4.00
N SER A 489 29.82 -8.21 2.70
CA SER A 489 31.13 -8.14 2.02
C SER A 489 31.95 -6.94 2.51
N ALA A 490 31.35 -5.75 2.53
CA ALA A 490 31.99 -4.55 3.07
C ALA A 490 32.23 -4.67 4.58
N LYS A 491 31.31 -5.29 5.34
CA LYS A 491 31.53 -5.59 6.77
C LYS A 491 32.82 -6.38 7.00
N SER A 492 33.04 -7.43 6.22
CA SER A 492 34.22 -8.30 6.36
C SER A 492 35.52 -7.54 6.15
N MET A 493 35.54 -6.60 5.20
CA MET A 493 36.67 -5.67 5.02
C MET A 493 36.84 -4.77 6.24
N ALA A 494 35.76 -4.14 6.71
CA ALA A 494 35.83 -3.22 7.85
C ALA A 494 36.41 -3.92 9.08
N ILE A 495 35.95 -5.13 9.40
CA ILE A 495 36.48 -5.93 10.53
C ILE A 495 37.98 -6.22 10.36
N THR A 496 38.41 -6.57 9.15
CA THR A 496 39.84 -6.79 8.86
C THR A 496 40.65 -5.52 9.08
N GLY A 497 40.13 -4.38 8.64
CA GLY A 497 40.72 -3.05 8.86
C GLY A 497 40.78 -2.63 10.32
N LEU A 498 39.77 -3.00 11.13
CA LEU A 498 39.74 -2.72 12.57
C LEU A 498 40.94 -3.31 13.33
N SER A 499 41.59 -4.34 12.80
CA SER A 499 42.85 -4.85 13.38
C SER A 499 43.98 -3.81 13.43
N GLN A 500 43.90 -2.74 12.64
CA GLN A 500 44.90 -1.66 12.60
C GLN A 500 44.50 -0.46 13.49
N VAL A 501 43.20 -0.16 13.59
CA VAL A 501 42.69 1.00 14.34
C VAL A 501 42.15 0.67 15.73
N GLY A 502 42.11 -0.61 16.10
CA GLY A 502 41.59 -1.08 17.38
C GLY A 502 40.06 -1.14 17.41
N ARG A 503 39.52 -1.98 18.32
CA ARG A 503 38.07 -2.18 18.51
C ARG A 503 37.48 -1.28 19.60
N ASP A 504 38.32 -0.49 20.25
CA ASP A 504 37.94 0.36 21.38
C ASP A 504 36.92 1.43 20.99
N TYR A 505 37.17 2.10 19.86
CA TYR A 505 36.39 3.25 19.40
C TYR A 505 35.62 3.00 18.11
N TYR A 506 35.71 1.81 17.50
CA TYR A 506 35.09 1.55 16.20
C TYR A 506 34.19 0.31 16.24
N GLY A 507 32.91 0.52 15.89
CA GLY A 507 31.93 -0.54 15.69
C GLY A 507 31.58 -0.68 14.20
N VAL A 508 31.00 -1.81 13.80
CA VAL A 508 30.60 -2.09 12.41
C VAL A 508 29.20 -2.69 12.37
N PHE A 509 28.34 -2.17 11.51
CA PHE A 509 27.00 -2.72 11.25
C PHE A 509 26.69 -2.75 9.75
N PRO A 510 26.34 -3.93 9.19
CA PRO A 510 26.00 -4.06 7.78
C PRO A 510 24.53 -3.73 7.53
N LEU A 511 24.29 -2.92 6.49
CA LEU A 511 22.97 -2.70 5.93
C LEU A 511 22.62 -3.88 5.01
N LYS A 512 21.39 -4.41 5.10
CA LYS A 512 20.85 -5.49 4.28
C LYS A 512 20.62 -5.05 2.82
N GLY A 513 20.58 -3.75 2.54
CA GLY A 513 20.41 -3.18 1.20
C GLY A 513 20.11 -1.68 1.24
N LYS A 514 19.38 -1.19 0.23
CA LYS A 514 18.92 0.21 0.17
C LYS A 514 17.95 0.49 1.33
N LEU A 515 18.26 1.51 2.13
CA LEU A 515 17.39 1.93 3.22
C LEU A 515 16.02 2.40 2.72
N LEU A 516 15.00 2.26 3.57
CA LEU A 516 13.70 2.86 3.33
C LEU A 516 13.84 4.39 3.24
N ASN A 517 13.42 4.98 2.13
CA ASN A 517 13.20 6.43 2.07
C ASN A 517 12.07 6.80 3.04
N VAL A 518 12.41 7.43 4.17
CA VAL A 518 11.49 7.78 5.25
C VAL A 518 10.66 9.04 4.99
N LYS A 519 10.96 9.78 3.92
CA LYS A 519 10.27 11.02 3.59
C LYS A 519 8.81 10.72 3.19
N ASP A 520 7.87 11.46 3.79
CA ASP A 520 6.42 11.24 3.60
C ASP A 520 5.94 9.80 3.93
N VAL A 521 6.68 9.06 4.76
CA VAL A 521 6.28 7.71 5.22
C VAL A 521 5.62 7.78 6.59
N SER A 522 4.61 6.95 6.82
CA SER A 522 3.92 6.87 8.11
C SER A 522 4.87 6.44 9.23
N VAL A 523 4.68 7.00 10.43
CA VAL A 523 5.48 6.65 11.62
C VAL A 523 5.43 5.15 11.93
N GLN A 524 4.28 4.52 11.66
CA GLN A 524 4.08 3.08 11.74
C GLN A 524 5.07 2.32 10.86
N ARG A 525 5.10 2.62 9.56
CA ARG A 525 5.95 1.93 8.59
C ARG A 525 7.45 2.15 8.85
N VAL A 526 7.81 3.33 9.36
CA VAL A 526 9.18 3.59 9.84
C VAL A 526 9.52 2.73 11.06
N SER A 527 8.58 2.59 12.00
CA SER A 527 8.77 1.80 13.23
C SER A 527 8.80 0.30 12.96
N ASP A 528 8.06 -0.18 11.96
CA ASP A 528 8.04 -1.60 11.55
C ASP A 528 9.29 -1.99 10.75
N ASN A 529 10.09 -1.01 10.30
CA ASN A 529 11.34 -1.28 9.62
C ASN A 529 12.42 -1.73 10.63
N GLU A 530 12.84 -2.98 10.48
CA GLU A 530 13.81 -3.63 11.36
C GLU A 530 15.18 -2.92 11.34
N GLU A 531 15.65 -2.44 10.17
CA GLU A 531 16.95 -1.77 10.07
C GLU A 531 16.98 -0.43 10.79
N ILE A 532 15.93 0.39 10.62
CA ILE A 532 15.82 1.67 11.32
C ILE A 532 15.71 1.42 12.83
N SER A 533 14.97 0.40 13.24
CA SER A 533 14.88 -0.02 14.65
C SER A 533 16.23 -0.47 15.21
N HIS A 534 17.04 -1.19 14.42
CA HIS A 534 18.41 -1.54 14.80
C HIS A 534 19.30 -0.30 14.93
N LEU A 535 19.28 0.61 13.95
CA LEU A 535 20.06 1.85 14.00
C LEU A 535 19.71 2.69 15.24
N LYS A 536 18.41 2.81 15.56
CA LYS A 536 17.96 3.48 16.79
C LYS A 536 18.58 2.85 18.04
N ARG A 537 18.54 1.53 18.15
CA ARG A 537 19.09 0.80 19.31
C ARG A 537 20.61 0.86 19.39
N ILE A 538 21.32 0.76 18.25
CA ILE A 538 22.78 0.78 18.18
C ILE A 538 23.32 2.16 18.56
N LEU A 539 22.72 3.24 18.02
CA LEU A 539 23.15 4.62 18.24
C LEU A 539 22.60 5.21 19.54
N GLY A 540 21.51 4.66 20.08
CA GLY A 540 20.81 5.21 21.25
C GLY A 540 19.86 6.36 20.88
N LEU A 541 19.18 6.26 19.74
CA LEU A 541 18.29 7.31 19.24
C LEU A 541 16.85 7.14 19.73
N GLU A 542 16.32 8.24 20.25
CA GLU A 542 14.94 8.44 20.68
C GLU A 542 14.12 9.21 19.63
N ALA A 543 12.86 8.83 19.43
CA ALA A 543 11.97 9.46 18.45
C ALA A 543 11.54 10.87 18.89
N GLY A 544 11.70 11.85 17.99
CA GLY A 544 11.29 13.25 18.23
C GLY A 544 12.23 14.05 19.14
N ARG A 545 13.33 13.46 19.62
CA ARG A 545 14.34 14.16 20.42
C ARG A 545 15.22 15.05 19.54
N GLN A 546 15.46 16.29 19.99
CA GLN A 546 16.50 17.16 19.45
C GLN A 546 17.81 16.92 20.23
N TYR A 547 18.89 16.71 19.49
CA TYR A 547 20.22 16.45 20.02
C TYR A 547 21.08 17.71 19.85
N HIS A 548 21.25 18.45 20.94
CA HIS A 548 22.13 19.62 20.99
C HIS A 548 23.60 19.24 21.21
N ASP A 549 23.81 18.08 21.82
CA ASP A 549 25.11 17.45 22.04
C ASP A 549 25.04 15.94 21.72
N LEU A 550 26.20 15.30 21.67
CA LEU A 550 26.35 13.87 21.34
C LEU A 550 26.47 12.98 22.59
N SER A 551 26.35 13.56 23.79
CA SER A 551 26.65 12.87 25.05
C SER A 551 25.65 11.76 25.37
N SER A 552 24.42 11.87 24.89
CA SER A 552 23.35 10.87 25.09
C SER A 552 23.40 9.71 24.09
N LEU A 553 24.30 9.74 23.10
CA LEU A 553 24.42 8.68 22.11
C LEU A 553 25.44 7.62 22.54
N ARG A 554 25.34 6.44 21.95
CA ARG A 554 26.34 5.36 22.08
C ARG A 554 27.59 5.60 21.22
N TYR A 555 27.41 6.31 20.12
CA TYR A 555 28.44 6.68 19.15
C TYR A 555 28.32 8.16 18.83
N GLY A 556 29.43 8.89 18.93
CA GLY A 556 29.49 10.30 18.53
C GLY A 556 29.62 10.49 17.03
N LYS A 557 30.00 9.46 16.28
CA LYS A 557 30.17 9.53 14.82
C LYS A 557 29.56 8.34 14.11
N VAL A 558 29.05 8.58 12.91
CA VAL A 558 28.63 7.60 11.93
C VAL A 558 29.54 7.73 10.71
N CYS A 559 30.19 6.65 10.33
CA CYS A 559 31.02 6.57 9.14
C CYS A 559 30.35 5.64 8.12
N ILE A 560 30.06 6.16 6.94
CA ILE A 560 29.45 5.40 5.84
C ILE A 560 30.57 4.78 5.00
N MET A 561 30.52 3.47 4.79
CA MET A 561 31.47 2.72 3.97
C MET A 561 30.71 1.91 2.93
N THR A 562 30.57 2.49 1.75
CA THR A 562 29.87 1.90 0.58
C THR A 562 30.87 1.57 -0.50
N ASP A 563 30.45 0.77 -1.47
CA ASP A 563 31.23 0.63 -2.70
C ASP A 563 31.34 1.99 -3.40
N ALA A 564 32.43 2.19 -4.15
CA ALA A 564 32.70 3.44 -4.87
C ALA A 564 31.99 3.45 -6.24
N ASP A 565 30.69 3.18 -6.20
CA ASP A 565 29.80 3.13 -7.35
C ASP A 565 28.58 4.06 -7.16
N HIS A 566 27.70 4.11 -8.16
CA HIS A 566 26.51 4.94 -8.09
C HIS A 566 25.53 4.49 -6.99
N ASP A 567 25.38 3.17 -6.76
CA ASP A 567 24.43 2.67 -5.75
C ASP A 567 24.89 3.00 -4.32
N GLY A 568 26.20 3.03 -4.06
CA GLY A 568 26.81 3.53 -2.83
C GLY A 568 26.47 4.99 -2.55
N SER A 569 26.52 5.86 -3.57
CA SER A 569 26.09 7.26 -3.44
C SER A 569 24.60 7.39 -3.11
N HIS A 570 23.74 6.51 -3.63
CA HIS A 570 22.34 6.47 -3.22
C HIS A 570 22.15 6.04 -1.76
N ILE A 571 22.92 5.06 -1.28
CA ILE A 571 22.87 4.63 0.13
C ILE A 571 23.28 5.78 1.06
N LYS A 572 24.36 6.51 0.73
CA LYS A 572 24.76 7.72 1.46
C LYS A 572 23.61 8.72 1.53
N GLY A 573 22.99 9.01 0.38
CA GLY A 573 21.88 9.93 0.30
C GLY A 573 20.65 9.49 1.12
N LEU A 574 20.31 8.20 1.11
CA LEU A 574 19.22 7.66 1.93
C LEU A 574 19.50 7.75 3.43
N LEU A 575 20.75 7.56 3.85
CA LEU A 575 21.17 7.79 5.24
C LEU A 575 21.07 9.27 5.60
N PHE A 576 21.52 10.18 4.72
CA PHE A 576 21.35 11.61 4.95
C PHE A 576 19.88 11.97 5.09
N ASN A 577 19.01 11.46 4.21
CA ASN A 577 17.56 11.66 4.30
C ASN A 577 16.94 11.06 5.57
N LEU A 578 17.43 9.91 6.05
CA LEU A 578 16.98 9.31 7.31
C LEU A 578 17.23 10.25 8.49
N PHE A 579 18.47 10.73 8.65
CA PHE A 579 18.82 11.65 9.72
C PHE A 579 18.17 13.02 9.51
N HIS A 580 18.07 13.51 8.28
CA HIS A 580 17.39 14.78 7.94
C HIS A 580 15.92 14.77 8.36
N THR A 581 15.22 13.67 8.09
CA THR A 581 13.79 13.56 8.34
C THR A 581 13.48 13.26 9.79
N LEU A 582 14.23 12.36 10.44
CA LEU A 582 13.91 11.89 11.79
C LEU A 582 14.67 12.64 12.89
N TRP A 583 15.91 13.07 12.65
CA TRP A 583 16.80 13.70 13.64
C TRP A 583 17.64 14.84 13.03
N PRO A 584 17.02 15.89 12.48
CA PRO A 584 17.73 16.94 11.74
C PRO A 584 18.82 17.63 12.56
N SER A 585 18.67 17.70 13.89
CA SER A 585 19.67 18.27 14.78
C SER A 585 21.02 17.54 14.72
N LEU A 586 21.04 16.25 14.42
CA LEU A 586 22.28 15.46 14.30
C LEU A 586 23.06 15.79 13.03
N LEU A 587 22.38 16.05 11.90
CA LEU A 587 23.05 16.50 10.68
C LEU A 587 23.69 17.89 10.83
N ARG A 588 23.21 18.69 11.79
CA ARG A 588 23.77 20.01 12.10
C ARG A 588 25.03 19.92 12.94
N GLN A 589 25.30 18.78 13.58
CA GLN A 589 26.49 18.59 14.39
C GLN A 589 27.69 18.34 13.47
N PRO A 590 28.78 19.13 13.59
CA PRO A 590 30.00 18.90 12.83
C PRO A 590 30.54 17.49 13.05
N SER A 591 31.07 16.86 12.01
CA SER A 591 31.68 15.54 12.05
C SER A 591 30.77 14.37 12.50
N PHE A 592 29.45 14.56 12.69
CA PHE A 592 28.56 13.46 13.07
C PHE A 592 28.46 12.42 11.96
N ILE A 593 28.24 12.85 10.70
CA ILE A 593 28.24 11.95 9.55
C ILE A 593 29.50 12.15 8.71
N THR A 594 30.18 11.05 8.46
CA THR A 594 31.37 10.96 7.62
C THR A 594 31.25 9.80 6.64
N SER A 595 32.08 9.75 5.62
CA SER A 595 32.26 8.54 4.80
C SER A 595 33.73 8.22 4.57
N LEU A 596 34.05 6.94 4.48
CA LEU A 596 35.39 6.48 4.12
C LEU A 596 35.50 6.36 2.59
N LEU A 597 36.46 7.05 1.99
CA LEU A 597 36.75 6.94 0.56
C LEU A 597 37.65 5.74 0.30
N THR A 598 37.27 4.95 -0.69
CA THR A 598 38.08 3.84 -1.18
C THR A 598 38.53 4.09 -2.62
N PRO A 599 39.76 3.71 -3.01
CA PRO A 599 40.23 3.91 -4.37
C PRO A 599 39.39 3.11 -5.37
N ILE A 600 39.05 3.72 -6.50
CA ILE A 600 38.42 3.04 -7.64
C ILE A 600 39.48 2.44 -8.57
N VAL A 601 40.66 3.08 -8.66
CA VAL A 601 41.77 2.65 -9.53
C VAL A 601 43.08 2.79 -8.79
N LYS A 602 43.94 1.77 -8.86
CA LYS A 602 45.33 1.82 -8.40
C LYS A 602 46.25 1.51 -9.58
N ALA A 603 47.08 2.47 -9.93
CA ALA A 603 48.09 2.31 -10.96
C ALA A 603 49.45 2.00 -10.33
N ARG A 604 50.12 0.95 -10.80
CA ARG A 604 51.49 0.60 -10.38
C ARG A 604 52.45 0.79 -11.54
N GLY A 605 53.39 1.71 -11.37
CA GLY A 605 54.37 2.08 -12.39
C GLY A 605 55.70 1.34 -12.25
N PRO A 606 56.60 1.54 -13.22
CA PRO A 606 57.98 1.07 -13.13
C PRO A 606 58.67 1.60 -11.87
N GLY A 607 59.47 0.77 -11.21
CA GLY A 607 60.17 1.15 -9.96
C GLY A 607 59.32 1.06 -8.68
N GLY A 608 58.09 0.53 -8.73
CA GLY A 608 57.26 0.28 -7.55
C GLY A 608 56.40 1.45 -7.09
N VAL A 609 56.37 2.55 -7.86
CA VAL A 609 55.50 3.71 -7.60
C VAL A 609 54.04 3.30 -7.73
N SER A 610 53.21 3.62 -6.75
CA SER A 610 51.77 3.35 -6.78
C SER A 610 50.98 4.65 -6.63
N VAL A 611 50.05 4.89 -7.55
CA VAL A 611 49.12 6.03 -7.51
C VAL A 611 47.71 5.50 -7.34
N GLN A 612 46.90 6.16 -6.52
CA GLN A 612 45.51 5.79 -6.22
C GLN A 612 44.57 6.90 -6.69
N PHE A 613 43.46 6.51 -7.31
CA PHE A 613 42.43 7.42 -7.80
C PHE A 613 41.09 7.07 -7.15
N PHE A 614 40.35 8.10 -6.75
CA PHE A 614 39.07 7.99 -6.04
C PHE A 614 37.87 8.39 -6.90
N ASN A 615 38.11 8.93 -8.10
CA ASN A 615 37.12 9.15 -9.13
C ASN A 615 37.73 8.89 -10.52
N GLN A 616 36.85 8.60 -11.49
CA GLN A 616 37.26 8.16 -12.83
C GLN A 616 37.92 9.31 -13.61
N SER A 617 37.42 10.54 -13.45
CA SER A 617 37.92 11.70 -14.16
C SER A 617 39.36 12.07 -13.81
N ASP A 618 39.76 11.92 -12.54
CA ASP A 618 41.14 12.12 -12.10
C ASP A 618 42.06 11.05 -12.70
N TYR A 619 41.61 9.80 -12.74
CA TYR A 619 42.35 8.71 -13.39
C TYR A 619 42.51 8.95 -14.89
N GLU A 620 41.45 9.34 -15.59
CA GLU A 620 41.48 9.61 -17.03
C GLU A 620 42.41 10.79 -17.36
N ARG A 621 42.33 11.89 -16.59
CA ARG A 621 43.25 13.03 -16.72
C ARG A 621 44.70 12.62 -16.48
N TRP A 622 44.95 11.84 -15.43
CA TRP A 622 46.29 11.32 -15.16
C TRP A 622 46.78 10.39 -16.28
N ARG A 623 45.95 9.45 -16.74
CA ARG A 623 46.30 8.50 -17.81
C ARG A 623 46.60 9.23 -19.12
N ALA A 624 45.81 10.25 -19.46
CA ALA A 624 46.03 11.09 -20.65
C ALA A 624 47.33 11.90 -20.57
N SER A 625 47.81 12.21 -19.36
CA SER A 625 49.08 12.92 -19.14
C SER A 625 50.33 12.03 -19.28
N LEU A 626 50.18 10.70 -19.37
CA LEU A 626 51.31 9.77 -19.44
C LEU A 626 51.89 9.67 -20.85
N VAL A 627 53.23 9.75 -20.96
CA VAL A 627 53.98 9.53 -22.21
C VAL A 627 53.96 8.06 -22.63
N SER A 628 53.88 7.12 -21.68
CA SER A 628 53.81 5.68 -21.95
C SER A 628 52.79 5.00 -21.03
N PRO A 629 51.49 5.04 -21.38
CA PRO A 629 50.42 4.46 -20.58
C PRO A 629 50.59 2.95 -20.35
N ASP A 630 51.13 2.22 -21.33
CA ASP A 630 51.27 0.76 -21.30
C ASP A 630 52.33 0.26 -20.30
N ALA A 631 53.19 1.15 -19.80
CA ALA A 631 54.20 0.83 -18.79
C ALA A 631 53.59 0.69 -17.36
N TRP A 632 52.32 1.03 -17.18
CA TRP A 632 51.63 1.01 -15.90
C TRP A 632 50.68 -0.18 -15.79
N LYS A 633 50.77 -0.92 -14.70
CA LYS A 633 49.79 -1.96 -14.37
C LYS A 633 48.62 -1.32 -13.62
N ILE A 634 47.46 -1.27 -14.28
CA ILE A 634 46.24 -0.72 -13.71
C ILE A 634 45.43 -1.83 -13.04
N LYS A 635 45.00 -1.58 -11.80
CA LYS A 635 44.04 -2.41 -11.08
C LYS A 635 42.80 -1.58 -10.78
N TYR A 636 41.66 -2.03 -11.29
CA TYR A 636 40.34 -1.46 -11.02
C TYR A 636 39.69 -2.18 -9.83
N TYR A 637 39.03 -1.45 -8.95
CA TYR A 637 38.30 -1.99 -7.81
C TYR A 637 36.80 -1.91 -8.09
N LYS A 638 36.18 -3.06 -8.37
CA LYS A 638 34.74 -3.13 -8.71
C LYS A 638 33.82 -3.02 -7.48
N GLY A 639 34.35 -3.34 -6.30
CA GLY A 639 33.62 -3.29 -5.03
C GLY A 639 34.55 -3.65 -3.88
N LEU A 640 34.17 -3.29 -2.66
CA LEU A 640 34.98 -3.47 -1.46
C LEU A 640 35.35 -4.95 -1.27
N GLY A 641 34.45 -5.89 -1.58
CA GLY A 641 34.74 -7.34 -1.49
C GLY A 641 35.91 -7.86 -2.32
N THR A 642 36.44 -7.10 -3.29
CA THR A 642 37.56 -7.48 -4.16
C THR A 642 38.93 -7.06 -3.65
N SER A 643 38.99 -6.25 -2.58
CA SER A 643 40.26 -5.81 -1.99
C SER A 643 40.86 -6.92 -1.13
N THR A 644 42.19 -7.02 -1.12
CA THR A 644 42.89 -8.00 -0.27
C THR A 644 42.89 -7.56 1.19
N ALA A 645 43.15 -8.50 2.11
CA ALA A 645 43.27 -8.18 3.54
C ALA A 645 44.37 -7.15 3.83
N ASP A 646 45.44 -7.11 3.04
CA ASP A 646 46.52 -6.13 3.21
C ASP A 646 46.13 -4.74 2.69
N GLU A 647 45.36 -4.66 1.60
CA GLU A 647 44.77 -3.41 1.12
C GLU A 647 43.76 -2.85 2.13
N ALA A 648 42.92 -3.72 2.72
CA ALA A 648 42.01 -3.33 3.80
C ALA A 648 42.77 -2.73 5.01
N LYS A 649 43.91 -3.32 5.40
CA LYS A 649 44.78 -2.76 6.44
C LYS A 649 45.39 -1.43 6.01
N GLU A 650 45.80 -1.29 4.76
CA GLU A 650 46.34 -0.04 4.20
C GLU A 650 45.32 1.11 4.29
N TYR A 651 44.06 0.86 3.89
CA TYR A 651 42.98 1.86 3.95
C TYR A 651 42.67 2.32 5.37
N PHE A 652 42.72 1.42 6.36
CA PHE A 652 42.46 1.77 7.76
C PHE A 652 43.68 2.38 8.46
N ARG A 653 44.91 2.17 7.97
CA ARG A 653 46.07 2.95 8.41
C ARG A 653 45.99 4.40 7.96
N ASN A 654 45.54 4.61 6.72
CA ASN A 654 45.42 5.92 6.08
C ASN A 654 43.94 6.20 5.72
N MET A 655 43.11 6.40 6.74
CA MET A 655 41.68 6.62 6.54
C MET A 655 41.43 7.95 5.84
N ASN A 656 41.11 7.90 4.54
CA ASN A 656 40.68 9.06 3.77
C ASN A 656 39.21 9.34 4.06
N MET A 657 38.95 10.28 4.96
CA MET A 657 37.61 10.57 5.46
C MET A 657 37.03 11.81 4.79
N VAL A 658 35.75 11.72 4.40
CA VAL A 658 34.95 12.85 3.97
C VAL A 658 34.02 13.25 5.12
N GLU A 659 34.07 14.51 5.50
CA GLU A 659 33.15 15.14 6.44
C GLU A 659 32.07 15.91 5.67
N TYR A 660 30.80 15.70 6.04
CA TYR A 660 29.68 16.40 5.42
C TYR A 660 29.22 17.56 6.29
N LEU A 661 29.13 18.75 5.69
CA LEU A 661 28.81 20.00 6.39
C LEU A 661 27.38 20.46 6.05
N TYR A 662 26.66 20.90 7.07
CA TYR A 662 25.35 21.51 6.94
C TYR A 662 25.46 23.03 6.81
N SER A 663 24.94 23.59 5.71
CA SER A 663 25.01 25.03 5.40
C SER A 663 23.71 25.80 5.69
N GLY A 664 22.72 25.14 6.30
CA GLY A 664 21.41 25.72 6.62
C GLY A 664 20.34 25.34 5.61
N LYS A 665 19.51 26.34 5.23
CA LYS A 665 18.37 26.16 4.32
C LYS A 665 18.74 25.54 2.96
N PRO A 666 19.90 25.83 2.33
CA PRO A 666 20.27 25.19 1.07
C PRO A 666 20.40 23.66 1.19
N SER A 667 20.98 23.17 2.30
CA SER A 667 21.13 21.73 2.56
C SER A 667 19.76 21.06 2.71
N ASP A 668 18.85 21.72 3.42
CA ASP A 668 17.47 21.24 3.60
C ASP A 668 16.72 21.15 2.27
N ASP A 669 16.83 22.16 1.41
CA ASP A 669 16.17 22.18 0.11
C ASP A 669 16.71 21.11 -0.84
N LYS A 670 18.04 20.90 -0.88
CA LYS A 670 18.67 19.89 -1.74
C LYS A 670 18.36 18.46 -1.30
N LEU A 671 18.39 18.18 0.00
CA LEU A 671 17.97 16.88 0.52
C LEU A 671 16.47 16.65 0.31
N ASP A 672 15.63 17.69 0.44
CA ASP A 672 14.21 17.59 0.12
C ASP A 672 13.97 17.33 -1.38
N LEU A 673 14.64 18.05 -2.27
CA LEU A 673 14.60 17.85 -3.73
C LEU A 673 14.88 16.39 -4.10
N ALA A 674 15.94 15.82 -3.54
CA ALA A 674 16.39 14.47 -3.85
C ALA A 674 15.38 13.39 -3.42
N PHE A 675 14.80 13.49 -2.22
CA PHE A 675 14.04 12.38 -1.61
C PHE A 675 12.53 12.60 -1.48
N ASN A 676 12.03 13.82 -1.66
CA ASN A 676 10.61 14.13 -1.59
C ASN A 676 9.88 13.70 -2.86
N LYS A 677 8.97 12.73 -2.74
CA LYS A 677 8.23 12.17 -3.89
C LYS A 677 7.42 13.22 -4.65
N LYS A 678 7.00 14.31 -3.99
CA LYS A 678 6.19 15.38 -4.60
C LYS A 678 6.99 16.29 -5.53
N ARG A 679 8.33 16.27 -5.46
CA ARG A 679 9.23 17.11 -6.26
C ARG A 679 9.75 16.43 -7.51
N ALA A 680 8.94 15.58 -8.15
CA ALA A 680 9.34 14.84 -9.35
C ALA A 680 9.71 15.79 -10.51
N GLU A 681 8.92 16.83 -10.76
CA GLU A 681 9.20 17.83 -11.81
C GLU A 681 10.46 18.64 -11.51
N ASP A 682 10.71 18.98 -10.25
CA ASP A 682 11.96 19.67 -9.88
C ASP A 682 13.18 18.79 -10.14
N ARG A 683 13.10 17.48 -9.86
CA ARG A 683 14.17 16.53 -10.18
C ARG A 683 14.40 16.39 -11.68
N LYS A 684 13.34 16.42 -12.51
CA LYS A 684 13.50 16.43 -13.97
C LYS A 684 14.27 17.66 -14.45
N ARG A 685 13.94 18.84 -13.91
CA ARG A 685 14.66 20.09 -14.22
C ARG A 685 16.11 20.04 -13.76
N TRP A 686 16.35 19.52 -12.57
CA TRP A 686 17.69 19.32 -12.02
C TRP A 686 18.54 18.38 -12.89
N LEU A 687 17.97 17.26 -13.33
CA LEU A 687 18.63 16.33 -14.26
C LEU A 687 18.80 16.89 -15.67
N GLY A 688 17.97 17.84 -16.09
CA GLY A 688 18.13 18.52 -17.38
C GLY A 688 19.43 19.32 -17.52
N GLY A 689 20.06 19.69 -16.40
CA GLY A 689 21.38 20.34 -16.35
C GLY A 689 22.52 19.39 -16.03
N TYR A 690 22.32 18.07 -16.15
CA TYR A 690 23.34 17.07 -15.82
C TYR A 690 24.58 17.20 -16.71
N ASP A 691 25.75 17.22 -16.07
CA ASP A 691 27.06 17.18 -16.71
C ASP A 691 27.86 16.02 -16.11
N ARG A 692 28.29 15.07 -16.95
CA ARG A 692 29.08 13.90 -16.55
C ARG A 692 30.44 14.29 -15.96
N SER A 693 31.00 15.44 -16.35
CA SER A 693 32.31 15.91 -15.90
C SER A 693 32.27 16.65 -14.55
N ASN A 694 31.08 17.07 -14.11
CA ASN A 694 30.88 17.79 -12.85
C ASN A 694 30.83 16.84 -11.64
N VAL A 695 31.99 16.30 -11.29
CA VAL A 695 32.19 15.36 -10.17
C VAL A 695 32.76 16.05 -8.94
N LEU A 696 32.59 15.44 -7.76
CA LEU A 696 33.31 15.87 -6.54
C LEU A 696 34.83 15.70 -6.72
N THR A 697 35.55 16.82 -6.79
CA THR A 697 37.01 16.83 -6.78
C THR A 697 37.50 16.69 -5.33
N LEU A 698 38.25 15.62 -5.07
CA LEU A 698 38.80 15.30 -3.76
C LEU A 698 40.32 15.50 -3.87
N GLU A 699 40.89 16.45 -3.12
CA GLU A 699 42.33 16.73 -3.19
C GLU A 699 43.14 15.44 -2.93
N ALA A 700 43.91 15.02 -3.93
CA ALA A 700 44.71 13.81 -3.86
C ALA A 700 45.87 13.98 -2.87
N ALA A 701 45.95 13.12 -1.87
CA ALA A 701 47.10 13.02 -0.98
C ALA A 701 48.33 12.57 -1.81
N THR A 702 49.11 13.52 -2.30
CA THR A 702 50.37 13.24 -3.00
C THR A 702 51.46 12.92 -1.97
N GLY A 703 51.65 11.63 -1.69
CA GLY A 703 52.84 11.14 -1.00
C GLY A 703 54.04 11.12 -1.95
N ALA A 704 54.75 12.24 -2.08
CA ALA A 704 56.04 12.30 -2.75
C ALA A 704 57.05 13.08 -1.89
N SER A 705 57.89 12.36 -1.16
CA SER A 705 59.06 12.93 -0.47
C SER A 705 60.27 12.96 -1.40
N GLY A 706 60.74 14.18 -1.71
CA GLY A 706 62.15 14.51 -1.98
C GLY A 706 62.63 14.51 -3.43
N ALA A 707 62.90 15.70 -3.99
CA ALA A 707 64.26 16.20 -4.28
C ALA A 707 64.27 17.46 -5.17
N THR A 708 64.94 18.50 -4.64
CA THR A 708 65.72 19.56 -5.33
C THR A 708 65.05 20.58 -6.27
N GLY A 709 65.25 21.86 -5.94
CA GLY A 709 65.22 22.99 -6.89
C GLY A 709 64.90 24.31 -6.20
N GLY A 710 65.85 25.26 -6.18
CA GLY A 710 65.82 26.48 -5.38
C GLY A 710 64.95 27.63 -5.90
N GLU A 711 64.81 28.60 -4.99
CA GLU A 711 64.35 30.02 -5.01
C GLU A 711 64.26 30.81 -6.34
N PRO A 712 63.60 32.00 -6.39
CA PRO A 712 62.99 32.78 -5.28
C PRO A 712 61.54 33.22 -5.51
N ALA A 713 60.89 33.60 -4.41
CA ALA A 713 59.61 34.30 -4.37
C ALA A 713 59.83 35.82 -4.22
N ASP A 714 59.11 36.60 -5.04
CA ASP A 714 58.89 38.03 -4.84
C ASP A 714 57.86 38.28 -3.74
N GLU A 715 58.08 39.36 -2.98
CA GLU A 715 57.21 39.88 -1.91
C GLU A 715 55.79 40.23 -2.40
N PRO A 716 54.80 40.33 -1.50
CA PRO A 716 54.56 41.64 -0.89
C PRO A 716 54.20 41.62 0.62
N THR A 717 54.79 42.59 1.33
CA THR A 717 54.17 43.51 2.32
C THR A 717 52.76 43.11 2.81
N GLY A 718 52.49 42.85 4.09
CA GLY A 718 52.79 43.70 5.24
C GLY A 718 51.51 44.42 5.69
N ALA A 719 50.92 44.02 6.83
CA ALA A 719 50.34 44.90 7.84
C ALA A 719 49.69 44.10 8.97
N ALA A 720 50.11 44.42 10.19
CA ALA A 720 49.71 43.85 11.46
C ALA A 720 48.60 44.68 12.14
N SER A 721 47.86 44.06 13.05
CA SER A 721 47.43 44.64 14.34
C SER A 721 46.88 43.49 15.21
N SER A 722 47.63 42.87 16.12
CA SER A 722 48.03 43.32 17.47
C SER A 722 46.87 43.57 18.45
N SER A 723 46.67 42.64 19.40
CA SER A 723 46.58 42.87 20.86
C SER A 723 45.98 41.60 21.53
N SER A 724 46.74 40.65 22.07
CA SER A 724 47.57 40.64 23.29
C SER A 724 46.83 40.81 24.62
N LYS A 725 46.73 39.72 25.40
CA LYS A 725 47.17 39.56 26.82
C LYS A 725 46.71 38.18 27.34
N LYS A 726 47.64 37.23 27.59
CA LYS A 726 48.35 36.92 28.86
C LYS A 726 47.41 36.37 29.96
N ALA A 727 47.69 35.32 30.73
CA ALA A 727 48.79 34.35 30.84
C ALA A 727 48.46 33.33 31.99
N ARG A 728 49.26 32.25 32.06
CA ARG A 728 49.50 31.28 33.17
C ARG A 728 48.53 30.08 33.24
N GLY A 729 48.96 28.82 33.39
CA GLY A 729 50.27 28.18 33.59
C GLY A 729 50.09 26.78 34.22
N ALA A 730 51.13 25.93 34.13
CA ALA A 730 51.35 24.65 34.82
C ALA A 730 50.65 23.38 34.23
N THR A 731 51.33 22.58 33.39
CA THR A 731 52.26 21.44 33.66
C THR A 731 51.57 20.11 34.01
N GLY A 732 51.84 19.08 33.21
CA GLY A 732 51.55 17.67 33.54
C GLY A 732 51.47 16.79 32.30
N ALA A 733 52.60 16.20 31.90
CA ALA A 733 52.69 15.25 30.80
C ALA A 733 52.11 13.88 31.17
N SER A 734 51.38 13.25 30.25
CA SER A 734 51.32 11.78 30.14
C SER A 734 51.26 11.37 28.67
N ALA A 735 52.19 10.49 28.30
CA ALA A 735 52.40 9.92 26.98
C ALA A 735 51.15 9.26 26.38
N GLY A 736 50.96 9.38 25.07
CA GLY A 736 49.90 8.69 24.33
C GLY A 736 50.09 8.79 22.82
N ALA A 737 50.70 7.74 22.25
CA ALA A 737 50.66 7.27 20.86
C ALA A 737 50.43 8.31 19.73
N ASN A 738 51.52 8.58 19.02
CA ASN A 738 51.56 9.28 17.74
C ASN A 738 50.75 8.49 16.68
N ARG A 739 49.55 8.96 16.32
CA ARG A 739 48.72 8.42 15.22
C ARG A 739 48.84 9.38 14.02
N PRO A 740 49.05 8.90 12.78
CA PRO A 740 49.15 9.79 11.63
C PRO A 740 47.82 10.54 11.39
N PRO A 741 47.85 11.79 10.88
CA PRO A 741 46.64 12.54 10.61
C PRO A 741 45.90 11.94 9.41
N ALA A 742 44.61 11.66 9.58
CA ALA A 742 43.70 11.37 8.48
C ALA A 742 43.57 12.62 7.60
N THR A 743 43.71 12.49 6.28
CA THR A 743 43.42 13.57 5.33
C THR A 743 41.90 13.77 5.34
N LEU A 744 41.45 14.91 5.85
CA LEU A 744 40.03 15.21 6.04
C LEU A 744 39.53 16.12 4.91
N THR A 745 38.73 15.58 4.00
CA THR A 745 38.07 16.36 2.96
C THR A 745 36.69 16.81 3.45
N ARG A 746 36.32 18.07 3.23
CA ARG A 746 35.03 18.62 3.66
C ARG A 746 34.13 18.87 2.44
N VAL A 747 32.90 18.36 2.50
CA VAL A 747 31.90 18.48 1.43
C VAL A 747 30.61 19.00 2.03
N VAL A 748 29.97 19.99 1.40
CA VAL A 748 28.63 20.45 1.83
C VAL A 748 27.54 19.55 1.24
N TYR A 749 26.41 19.35 1.92
CA TYR A 749 25.37 18.42 1.46
C TYR A 749 24.82 18.74 0.07
N GLU A 750 24.83 20.01 -0.33
CA GLU A 750 24.42 20.49 -1.65
C GLU A 750 25.34 19.96 -2.73
N ASP A 751 26.66 20.05 -2.52
CA ASP A 751 27.66 19.54 -3.45
C ASP A 751 27.56 18.02 -3.56
N PHE A 752 27.31 17.31 -2.45
CA PHE A 752 27.03 15.88 -2.53
C PHE A 752 25.81 15.57 -3.41
N VAL A 753 24.71 16.31 -3.26
CA VAL A 753 23.53 16.11 -4.10
C VAL A 753 23.87 16.40 -5.57
N ASP A 754 24.45 17.56 -5.86
CA ASP A 754 24.65 18.06 -7.22
C ASP A 754 25.87 17.49 -7.97
N LYS A 755 26.82 16.84 -7.29
CA LYS A 755 28.09 16.34 -7.87
C LYS A 755 28.40 14.87 -7.56
N ASP A 756 27.55 14.18 -6.79
CA ASP A 756 27.67 12.75 -6.50
C ASP A 756 26.33 12.02 -6.73
N LEU A 757 25.28 12.39 -5.98
CA LEU A 757 23.96 11.75 -6.09
C LEU A 757 23.29 11.95 -7.46
N ILE A 758 23.60 13.04 -8.17
CA ILE A 758 23.09 13.29 -9.52
C ILE A 758 23.53 12.21 -10.51
N HIS A 759 24.76 11.70 -10.39
CA HIS A 759 25.27 10.65 -11.27
C HIS A 759 24.50 9.35 -11.06
N PHE A 760 24.18 9.02 -9.81
CA PHE A 760 23.28 7.91 -9.50
C PHE A 760 21.90 8.12 -10.13
N SER A 761 21.33 9.31 -9.98
CA SER A 761 19.98 9.62 -10.44
C SER A 761 19.89 9.51 -11.97
N ASN A 762 20.94 9.94 -12.68
CA ASN A 762 21.06 9.77 -14.12
C ASN A 762 21.25 8.29 -14.51
N ALA A 763 22.20 7.58 -13.88
CA ALA A 763 22.41 6.14 -14.13
C ALA A 763 21.15 5.30 -13.84
N ASP A 764 20.38 5.68 -12.82
CA ASP A 764 19.10 5.07 -12.46
C ASP A 764 18.04 5.25 -13.54
N ASN A 765 18.01 6.40 -14.22
CA ASN A 765 17.16 6.60 -15.39
C ASN A 765 17.60 5.72 -16.56
N TYR A 766 18.90 5.71 -16.90
CA TYR A 766 19.42 4.90 -18.01
C TYR A 766 19.21 3.39 -17.82
N ARG A 767 19.26 2.88 -16.59
CA ARG A 767 18.98 1.45 -16.30
C ARG A 767 17.48 1.12 -16.25
N SER A 768 16.62 2.11 -16.01
CA SER A 768 15.18 1.89 -15.73
C SER A 768 14.28 2.23 -16.91
N ILE A 769 14.70 3.14 -17.78
CA ILE A 769 13.95 3.60 -18.95
C ILE A 769 14.55 2.94 -20.20
N PRO A 770 13.74 2.33 -21.08
CA PRO A 770 14.24 1.70 -22.29
C PRO A 770 14.52 2.72 -23.40
N SER A 771 15.29 2.31 -24.40
CA SER A 771 15.52 3.09 -25.63
C SER A 771 14.31 3.03 -26.56
N VAL A 772 14.05 4.13 -27.27
CA VAL A 772 13.07 4.19 -28.37
C VAL A 772 13.44 3.24 -29.52
N MET A 773 14.73 2.94 -29.69
CA MET A 773 15.24 2.15 -30.80
C MET A 773 15.01 0.66 -30.62
N ASP A 774 15.52 0.05 -29.55
CA ASP A 774 15.36 -1.39 -29.30
C ASP A 774 14.30 -1.75 -28.28
N GLY A 775 13.76 -0.78 -27.53
CA GLY A 775 12.84 -1.04 -26.44
C GLY A 775 13.45 -1.77 -25.25
N LEU A 776 14.78 -1.91 -25.20
CA LEU A 776 15.47 -2.65 -24.16
C LEU A 776 16.06 -1.70 -23.11
N LYS A 777 16.06 -2.17 -21.87
CA LYS A 777 16.90 -1.61 -20.79
C LYS A 777 18.31 -2.15 -20.91
N VAL A 778 19.28 -1.48 -20.28
CA VAL A 778 20.70 -1.87 -20.31
C VAL A 778 20.92 -3.34 -19.95
N SER A 779 20.26 -3.86 -18.91
CA SER A 779 20.38 -5.28 -18.52
C SER A 779 19.88 -6.24 -19.61
N GLN A 780 18.74 -5.93 -20.24
CA GLN A 780 18.17 -6.73 -21.32
C GLN A 780 19.05 -6.69 -22.57
N ARG A 781 19.65 -5.53 -22.87
CA ARG A 781 20.59 -5.35 -23.97
C ARG A 781 21.87 -6.16 -23.79
N LYS A 782 22.45 -6.14 -22.57
CA LYS A 782 23.60 -6.99 -22.21
C LYS A 782 23.28 -8.48 -22.32
N ILE A 783 22.06 -8.89 -21.93
CA ILE A 783 21.60 -10.28 -22.11
C ILE A 783 21.55 -10.64 -23.60
N LEU A 784 20.92 -9.81 -24.43
CA LEU A 784 20.85 -10.05 -25.87
C LEU A 784 22.24 -10.10 -26.52
N PHE A 785 23.13 -9.19 -26.13
CA PHE A 785 24.52 -9.17 -26.58
C PHE A 785 25.25 -10.47 -26.28
N GLY A 786 25.19 -10.95 -25.02
CA GLY A 786 25.82 -12.22 -24.64
C GLY A 786 25.23 -13.41 -25.42
N CYS A 787 23.91 -13.47 -25.57
CA CYS A 787 23.25 -14.53 -26.32
C CYS A 787 23.63 -14.54 -27.82
N LEU A 788 23.70 -13.38 -28.46
CA LEU A 788 24.11 -13.25 -29.87
C LEU A 788 25.59 -13.57 -30.05
N LYS A 789 26.46 -13.08 -29.15
CA LYS A 789 27.90 -13.38 -29.15
C LYS A 789 28.18 -14.88 -29.01
N LYS A 790 27.37 -15.58 -28.22
CA LYS A 790 27.44 -17.04 -28.03
C LYS A 790 26.72 -17.83 -29.14
N ASN A 791 26.00 -17.17 -30.04
CA ASN A 791 25.15 -17.79 -31.07
C ASN A 791 24.14 -18.81 -30.48
N LEU A 792 23.45 -18.42 -29.41
CA LEU A 792 22.61 -19.30 -28.56
C LEU A 792 21.24 -19.62 -29.19
N PHE A 793 21.18 -20.03 -30.45
CA PHE A 793 19.93 -20.42 -31.13
C PHE A 793 19.63 -21.91 -31.05
N LYS A 794 20.67 -22.76 -30.96
CA LYS A 794 20.54 -24.23 -31.00
C LYS A 794 20.68 -24.87 -29.64
N ASP A 795 21.70 -24.48 -28.88
CA ASP A 795 22.02 -25.09 -27.60
C ASP A 795 21.31 -24.36 -26.45
N GLU A 796 20.66 -25.12 -25.57
CA GLU A 796 20.06 -24.59 -24.34
C GLU A 796 21.12 -24.44 -23.24
N VAL A 797 20.92 -23.45 -22.36
CA VAL A 797 21.82 -23.19 -21.23
C VAL A 797 21.01 -22.88 -19.98
N ARG A 798 21.51 -23.30 -18.81
CA ARG A 798 20.89 -22.95 -17.52
C ARG A 798 20.95 -21.45 -17.30
N VAL A 799 19.86 -20.86 -16.79
CA VAL A 799 19.77 -19.42 -16.56
C VAL A 799 20.89 -18.91 -15.64
N ALA A 800 21.23 -19.65 -14.58
CA ALA A 800 22.35 -19.29 -13.71
C ALA A 800 23.72 -19.26 -14.44
N GLN A 801 23.96 -20.22 -15.35
CA GLN A 801 25.20 -20.26 -16.14
C GLN A 801 25.24 -19.13 -17.18
N LEU A 802 24.09 -18.84 -17.80
CA LEU A 802 23.96 -17.74 -18.75
C LEU A 802 24.20 -16.39 -18.09
N ALA A 803 23.64 -16.16 -16.90
CA ALA A 803 23.87 -14.92 -16.15
C ALA A 803 25.35 -14.69 -15.83
N GLY A 804 26.08 -15.72 -15.38
CA GLY A 804 27.52 -15.63 -15.14
C GLY A 804 28.32 -15.32 -16.41
N TYR A 805 27.98 -15.98 -17.53
CA TYR A 805 28.60 -15.70 -18.84
C TYR A 805 28.35 -14.26 -19.31
N ILE A 806 27.11 -13.76 -19.20
CA ILE A 806 26.77 -12.38 -19.58
C ILE A 806 27.50 -11.38 -18.67
N SER A 807 27.60 -11.67 -17.37
CA SER A 807 28.29 -10.78 -16.43
C SER A 807 29.76 -10.59 -16.80
N GLU A 808 30.43 -11.66 -17.22
CA GLU A 808 31.79 -11.61 -17.72
C GLU A 808 31.90 -10.88 -19.07
N GLN A 809 31.11 -11.28 -20.06
CA GLN A 809 31.28 -10.82 -21.45
C GLN A 809 30.78 -9.40 -21.71
N ALA A 810 29.79 -8.95 -20.95
CA ALA A 810 29.19 -7.62 -21.08
C ALA A 810 29.59 -6.69 -19.93
N CYS A 811 30.60 -7.06 -19.14
CA CYS A 811 31.07 -6.29 -17.98
C CYS A 811 29.91 -5.83 -17.08
N TYR A 812 29.02 -6.75 -16.70
CA TYR A 812 27.89 -6.40 -15.82
C TYR A 812 28.38 -6.30 -14.38
N HIS A 813 28.40 -5.07 -13.85
CA HIS A 813 28.96 -4.77 -12.53
C HIS A 813 27.99 -4.98 -11.36
N HIS A 814 26.71 -5.32 -11.61
CA HIS A 814 25.75 -5.61 -10.54
C HIS A 814 25.62 -7.13 -10.27
N GLY A 815 24.90 -7.50 -9.21
CA GLY A 815 24.72 -8.90 -8.84
C GLY A 815 23.97 -9.73 -9.90
N GLU A 816 24.43 -10.97 -10.11
CA GLU A 816 23.84 -11.91 -11.10
C GLU A 816 22.35 -12.19 -10.87
N ALA A 817 21.85 -12.05 -9.64
CA ALA A 817 20.43 -12.25 -9.34
C ALA A 817 19.52 -11.31 -10.15
N SER A 818 19.96 -10.08 -10.40
CA SER A 818 19.23 -9.12 -11.23
C SER A 818 19.23 -9.53 -12.71
N LEU A 819 20.34 -10.09 -13.22
CA LEU A 819 20.39 -10.66 -14.56
C LEU A 819 19.50 -11.90 -14.68
N GLN A 820 19.53 -12.79 -13.69
CA GLN A 820 18.68 -14.00 -13.68
C GLN A 820 17.20 -13.63 -13.75
N ALA A 821 16.76 -12.64 -12.96
CA ALA A 821 15.39 -12.14 -13.02
C ALA A 821 15.04 -11.50 -14.38
N ALA A 822 15.96 -10.73 -14.98
CA ALA A 822 15.74 -10.15 -16.29
C ALA A 822 15.68 -11.21 -17.42
N ILE A 823 16.53 -12.25 -17.35
CA ILE A 823 16.48 -13.40 -18.27
C ILE A 823 15.14 -14.13 -18.16
N ILE A 824 14.67 -14.39 -16.93
CA ILE A 824 13.36 -15.01 -16.71
C ILE A 824 12.26 -14.14 -17.32
N GLY A 825 12.25 -12.84 -17.04
CA GLY A 825 11.26 -11.91 -17.59
C GLY A 825 11.27 -11.84 -19.13
N MET A 826 12.44 -11.92 -19.78
CA MET A 826 12.55 -11.96 -21.24
C MET A 826 12.06 -13.27 -21.87
N ALA A 827 11.96 -14.35 -21.09
CA ALA A 827 11.52 -15.66 -21.54
C ALA A 827 10.03 -15.95 -21.26
N GLN A 828 9.41 -15.23 -20.33
CA GLN A 828 8.00 -15.42 -19.95
C GLN A 828 7.04 -15.27 -21.14
N ASP A 829 6.04 -16.14 -21.20
CA ASP A 829 5.12 -16.31 -22.33
C ASP A 829 3.63 -16.30 -21.94
N PHE A 830 3.29 -16.13 -20.66
CA PHE A 830 1.91 -16.07 -20.19
C PHE A 830 1.24 -14.72 -20.49
N VAL A 831 -0.10 -14.69 -20.51
CA VAL A 831 -0.90 -13.48 -20.79
C VAL A 831 -0.50 -12.30 -19.89
N GLY A 832 -0.17 -11.16 -20.51
CA GLY A 832 0.28 -9.95 -19.81
C GLY A 832 1.80 -9.86 -19.58
N SER A 833 2.59 -10.84 -20.05
CA SER A 833 4.05 -10.77 -20.12
C SER A 833 4.52 -10.22 -21.48
N ASN A 834 5.14 -11.04 -22.34
CA ASN A 834 5.70 -10.63 -23.63
C ASN A 834 4.79 -11.06 -24.80
N ASN A 835 4.60 -10.15 -25.78
CA ASN A 835 4.00 -10.50 -27.08
C ASN A 835 4.98 -11.33 -27.91
N ILE A 836 6.28 -11.00 -27.87
CA ILE A 836 7.37 -11.81 -28.42
C ILE A 836 8.42 -12.02 -27.32
N ASN A 837 8.49 -13.21 -26.75
CA ASN A 837 9.58 -13.58 -25.85
C ASN A 837 10.86 -13.83 -26.67
N LEU A 838 11.92 -13.03 -26.42
CA LEU A 838 13.21 -13.17 -27.13
C LEU A 838 13.95 -14.45 -26.73
N LEU A 839 13.62 -14.98 -25.55
CA LEU A 839 14.19 -16.18 -24.99
C LEU A 839 13.10 -17.25 -24.87
N ARG A 840 13.46 -18.52 -25.09
CA ARG A 840 12.51 -19.64 -24.94
C ARG A 840 12.42 -20.07 -23.46
N PRO A 841 11.21 -20.25 -22.91
CA PRO A 841 11.03 -20.69 -21.53
C PRO A 841 11.15 -22.23 -21.41
N ILE A 842 12.37 -22.76 -21.30
CA ILE A 842 12.59 -24.21 -21.19
C ILE A 842 12.61 -24.63 -19.71
N GLY A 843 11.43 -25.00 -19.21
CA GLY A 843 11.17 -25.30 -17.80
C GLY A 843 10.11 -24.37 -17.21
N GLN A 844 10.02 -24.28 -15.88
CA GLN A 844 9.03 -23.42 -15.23
C GLN A 844 9.51 -21.96 -15.13
N PHE A 845 9.17 -21.11 -16.10
CA PHE A 845 9.52 -19.67 -16.11
C PHE A 845 8.49 -18.79 -15.40
N GLY A 846 7.57 -19.43 -14.68
CA GLY A 846 6.49 -18.79 -13.94
C GLY A 846 5.23 -18.72 -14.78
N THR A 847 4.10 -18.54 -14.11
CA THR A 847 2.78 -18.69 -14.72
C THR A 847 1.91 -17.47 -14.48
N ARG A 848 0.78 -17.45 -15.18
CA ARG A 848 -0.28 -16.47 -14.96
C ARG A 848 -0.85 -16.51 -13.54
N LEU A 849 -0.73 -17.64 -12.83
CA LEU A 849 -1.33 -17.81 -11.50
C LEU A 849 -0.78 -16.79 -10.49
N GLN A 850 0.53 -16.51 -10.56
CA GLN A 850 1.23 -15.61 -9.64
C GLN A 850 1.99 -14.47 -10.35
N GLY A 851 1.69 -14.24 -11.63
CA GLY A 851 2.37 -13.22 -12.44
C GLY A 851 3.87 -13.48 -12.58
N GLY A 852 4.26 -14.76 -12.71
CA GLY A 852 5.65 -15.17 -12.90
C GLY A 852 6.50 -15.31 -11.64
N LYS A 853 5.95 -15.04 -10.44
CA LYS A 853 6.68 -15.20 -9.16
C LYS A 853 6.96 -16.66 -8.79
N ASP A 854 6.22 -17.57 -9.40
CA ASP A 854 6.33 -19.02 -9.28
C ASP A 854 7.37 -19.62 -10.26
N ALA A 855 8.22 -18.79 -10.87
CA ALA A 855 9.35 -19.24 -11.65
C ALA A 855 10.27 -20.15 -10.83
N GLY A 856 10.72 -21.25 -11.45
CA GLY A 856 11.68 -22.16 -10.87
C GLY A 856 13.03 -21.48 -10.63
N SER A 857 13.82 -22.03 -9.70
CA SER A 857 15.15 -21.48 -9.43
C SER A 857 15.99 -21.42 -10.72
N PRO A 858 16.76 -20.34 -10.96
CA PRO A 858 17.67 -20.20 -12.11
C PRO A 858 18.65 -21.36 -12.32
N ARG A 859 18.86 -22.20 -11.30
CA ARG A 859 19.70 -23.40 -11.36
C ARG A 859 19.05 -24.58 -12.09
N TYR A 860 17.72 -24.60 -12.23
CA TYR A 860 16.94 -25.71 -12.78
C TYR A 860 16.31 -25.41 -14.14
N ILE A 861 16.14 -24.14 -14.48
CA ILE A 861 15.52 -23.72 -15.74
C ILE A 861 16.56 -23.39 -16.81
N HIS A 862 16.22 -23.69 -18.06
CA HIS A 862 17.09 -23.52 -19.23
C HIS A 862 16.49 -22.54 -20.22
N THR A 863 17.32 -21.93 -21.06
CA THR A 863 16.85 -21.02 -22.10
C THR A 863 17.83 -20.93 -23.26
N CYS A 864 17.35 -20.39 -24.38
CA CYS A 864 18.09 -20.04 -25.58
C CYS A 864 17.30 -19.00 -26.37
N LEU A 865 17.91 -18.39 -27.39
CA LEU A 865 17.23 -17.45 -28.28
C LEU A 865 16.13 -18.14 -29.07
N ASP A 866 15.01 -17.44 -29.25
CA ASP A 866 13.96 -17.87 -30.17
C ASP A 866 14.38 -17.63 -31.64
N PRO A 867 14.06 -18.52 -32.60
CA PRO A 867 14.37 -18.30 -34.01
C PRO A 867 13.88 -16.96 -34.59
N ILE A 868 12.77 -16.39 -34.08
CA ILE A 868 12.26 -15.08 -34.54
C ILE A 868 13.25 -13.94 -34.26
N VAL A 869 14.16 -14.09 -33.29
CA VAL A 869 15.17 -13.08 -32.96
C VAL A 869 16.09 -12.82 -34.16
N ALA A 870 16.38 -13.83 -34.99
CA ALA A 870 17.27 -13.68 -36.14
C ALA A 870 16.64 -12.82 -37.26
N THR A 871 15.31 -12.80 -37.38
CA THR A 871 14.60 -11.95 -38.36
C THR A 871 14.31 -10.56 -37.79
N LEU A 872 14.18 -10.45 -36.46
CA LEU A 872 13.95 -9.18 -35.77
C LEU A 872 15.24 -8.36 -35.61
N PHE A 873 16.36 -8.98 -35.21
CA PHE A 873 17.66 -8.34 -35.00
C PHE A 873 18.68 -8.91 -36.00
N ARG A 874 18.92 -8.18 -37.08
CA ARG A 874 19.69 -8.67 -38.22
C ARG A 874 21.19 -8.67 -37.93
N LYS A 875 21.88 -9.75 -38.30
CA LYS A 875 23.34 -9.86 -38.14
C LYS A 875 24.07 -8.83 -39.00
N GLU A 876 23.46 -8.49 -40.12
CA GLU A 876 23.90 -7.49 -41.10
C GLU A 876 23.97 -6.08 -40.49
N ASP A 877 23.22 -5.80 -39.41
CA ASP A 877 23.28 -4.50 -38.73
C ASP A 877 24.52 -4.36 -37.84
N VAL A 878 25.08 -5.47 -37.33
CA VAL A 878 26.17 -5.49 -36.35
C VAL A 878 27.36 -4.58 -36.72
N PRO A 879 27.88 -4.58 -37.97
CA PRO A 879 29.02 -3.75 -38.34
C PRO A 879 28.76 -2.23 -38.32
N VAL A 880 27.50 -1.79 -38.32
CA VAL A 880 27.12 -0.36 -38.38
C VAL A 880 26.57 0.19 -37.07
N LEU A 881 26.50 -0.64 -36.02
CA LEU A 881 26.13 -0.21 -34.67
C LEU A 881 27.33 0.43 -33.95
N HIS A 882 27.04 1.40 -33.09
CA HIS A 882 28.04 1.98 -32.21
C HIS A 882 28.14 1.15 -30.93
N TYR A 883 29.32 0.56 -30.71
CA TYR A 883 29.64 -0.30 -29.58
C TYR A 883 30.19 0.51 -28.42
N LEU A 884 29.67 0.28 -27.22
CA LEU A 884 30.22 0.88 -26.01
C LEU A 884 31.57 0.22 -25.66
N ASP A 885 32.50 1.03 -25.16
CA ASP A 885 33.78 0.57 -24.62
C ASP A 885 33.69 0.54 -23.09
N ASP A 886 33.95 -0.63 -22.50
CA ASP A 886 34.14 -0.80 -21.06
C ASP A 886 35.53 -1.39 -20.82
N ASP A 887 36.42 -0.59 -20.22
CA ASP A 887 37.83 -0.93 -19.97
C ASP A 887 38.60 -1.44 -21.21
N GLY A 888 38.40 -0.81 -22.39
CA GLY A 888 39.06 -1.20 -23.63
C GLY A 888 38.48 -2.48 -24.27
N THR A 889 37.39 -3.00 -23.71
CA THR A 889 36.63 -4.13 -24.26
C THR A 889 35.33 -3.61 -24.87
N PRO A 890 35.08 -3.88 -26.16
CA PRO A 890 33.77 -3.61 -26.76
C PRO A 890 32.69 -4.48 -26.10
N VAL A 891 31.68 -3.84 -25.52
CA VAL A 891 30.53 -4.51 -24.85
C VAL A 891 29.28 -4.44 -25.72
N GLU A 892 28.08 -4.26 -25.17
CA GLU A 892 26.87 -4.08 -25.97
C GLU A 892 26.86 -2.74 -26.75
N PRO A 893 26.09 -2.64 -27.86
CA PRO A 893 25.90 -1.36 -28.54
C PRO A 893 25.01 -0.40 -27.73
N ASP A 894 25.02 0.89 -28.09
CA ASP A 894 24.10 1.89 -27.51
C ASP A 894 22.64 1.44 -27.58
N PHE A 895 22.28 0.89 -28.73
CA PHE A 895 21.01 0.21 -28.98
C PHE A 895 21.18 -0.80 -30.12
N TYR A 896 20.30 -1.80 -30.14
CA TYR A 896 20.08 -2.62 -31.33
C TYR A 896 19.08 -1.98 -32.28
N ALA A 897 19.11 -2.37 -33.56
CA ALA A 897 18.24 -1.84 -34.58
C ALA A 897 17.26 -2.93 -35.08
N PRO A 898 16.17 -3.21 -34.36
CA PRO A 898 15.21 -4.20 -34.81
C PRO A 898 14.55 -3.81 -36.15
N VAL A 899 13.90 -4.75 -36.82
CA VAL A 899 13.15 -4.49 -38.08
C VAL A 899 11.89 -3.65 -37.83
N ILE A 900 11.29 -3.76 -36.64
CA ILE A 900 10.13 -2.98 -36.18
C ILE A 900 10.40 -2.38 -34.79
N PRO A 901 9.73 -1.29 -34.37
CA PRO A 901 9.95 -0.68 -33.05
C PRO A 901 9.50 -1.61 -31.92
N PHE A 902 10.44 -2.41 -31.41
CA PHE A 902 10.17 -3.48 -30.45
C PHE A 902 9.60 -3.00 -29.12
N ILE A 903 9.86 -1.74 -28.75
CA ILE A 903 9.25 -1.09 -27.58
C ILE A 903 7.71 -1.10 -27.62
N LEU A 904 7.10 -1.02 -28.81
CA LEU A 904 5.65 -1.09 -28.96
C LEU A 904 5.14 -2.53 -28.95
N VAL A 905 5.98 -3.51 -29.28
CA VAL A 905 5.62 -4.92 -29.29
C VAL A 905 5.47 -5.46 -27.87
N ASN A 906 6.53 -5.35 -27.06
CA ASN A 906 6.53 -5.88 -25.70
C ASN A 906 6.18 -4.85 -24.62
N GLY A 907 6.02 -3.58 -25.00
CA GLY A 907 5.82 -2.51 -24.04
C GLY A 907 7.00 -2.37 -23.08
N ALA A 908 6.83 -1.50 -22.08
CA ALA A 908 7.76 -1.39 -20.98
C ALA A 908 7.15 -0.68 -19.78
N LEU A 909 7.56 -1.11 -18.59
CA LEU A 909 7.35 -0.39 -17.34
C LEU A 909 8.70 -0.05 -16.72
N GLY A 910 8.87 1.19 -16.27
CA GLY A 910 10.11 1.64 -15.66
C GLY A 910 9.90 2.83 -14.73
N ILE A 911 10.61 2.85 -13.61
CA ILE A 911 10.61 3.98 -12.67
C ILE A 911 12.07 4.32 -12.43
N GLY A 912 12.47 5.53 -12.83
CA GLY A 912 13.77 6.11 -12.53
C GLY A 912 13.62 7.35 -11.66
N THR A 913 14.73 8.03 -11.41
CA THR A 913 14.73 9.25 -10.60
C THR A 913 14.07 10.41 -11.34
N GLY A 914 12.86 10.77 -10.88
CA GLY A 914 12.07 11.88 -11.45
C GLY A 914 11.24 11.49 -12.67
N PHE A 915 11.48 10.32 -13.27
CA PHE A 915 10.79 9.84 -14.47
C PHE A 915 10.13 8.48 -14.24
N SER A 916 9.03 8.23 -14.95
CA SER A 916 8.45 6.90 -15.07
C SER A 916 7.95 6.70 -16.48
N THR A 917 7.98 5.46 -16.94
CA THR A 917 7.51 5.08 -18.26
C THR A 917 6.52 3.94 -18.16
N SER A 918 5.45 4.06 -18.94
CA SER A 918 4.47 3.04 -19.19
C SER A 918 4.15 3.07 -20.68
N VAL A 919 4.68 2.08 -21.39
CA VAL A 919 4.39 1.83 -22.80
C VAL A 919 3.62 0.52 -22.88
N PRO A 920 2.40 0.50 -23.45
CA PRO A 920 1.64 -0.72 -23.59
C PRO A 920 2.10 -1.56 -24.79
N CYS A 921 1.78 -2.84 -24.77
CA CYS A 921 2.03 -3.76 -25.88
C CYS A 921 1.03 -3.53 -27.02
N HIS A 922 1.47 -3.76 -28.25
CA HIS A 922 0.68 -3.69 -29.48
C HIS A 922 0.93 -4.93 -30.33
N ASP A 923 0.05 -5.16 -31.31
CA ASP A 923 0.18 -6.27 -32.24
C ASP A 923 1.39 -6.05 -33.19
N PRO A 924 2.35 -7.00 -33.26
CA PRO A 924 3.50 -6.89 -34.16
C PRO A 924 3.14 -6.64 -35.63
N LEU A 925 2.01 -7.19 -36.11
CA LEU A 925 1.55 -7.00 -37.49
C LEU A 925 0.98 -5.59 -37.72
N GLU A 926 0.24 -5.02 -36.76
CA GLU A 926 -0.22 -3.63 -36.82
C GLU A 926 0.97 -2.65 -36.78
N VAL A 927 1.97 -2.94 -35.95
CA VAL A 927 3.22 -2.15 -35.89
C VAL A 927 4.00 -2.23 -37.21
N ALA A 928 4.11 -3.43 -37.81
CA ALA A 928 4.74 -3.62 -39.12
C ALA A 928 4.00 -2.87 -40.23
N ALA A 929 2.66 -2.91 -40.23
CA ALA A 929 1.84 -2.15 -41.16
C ALA A 929 2.07 -0.63 -41.03
N LEU A 930 2.20 -0.12 -39.80
CA LEU A 930 2.49 1.28 -39.54
C LEU A 930 3.88 1.70 -40.05
N VAL A 931 4.90 0.87 -39.86
CA VAL A 931 6.24 1.09 -40.43
C VAL A 931 6.17 1.14 -41.95
N ARG A 932 5.46 0.20 -42.58
CA ARG A 932 5.26 0.14 -44.04
C ARG A 932 4.56 1.40 -44.58
N ALA A 933 3.51 1.87 -43.90
CA ALA A 933 2.79 3.08 -44.26
C ALA A 933 3.70 4.33 -44.23
N LEU A 934 4.51 4.47 -43.17
CA LEU A 934 5.45 5.59 -43.04
C LEU A 934 6.59 5.53 -44.06
N LEU A 935 7.07 4.34 -44.42
CA LEU A 935 8.04 4.15 -45.50
C LEU A 935 7.47 4.52 -46.87
N GLY A 936 6.17 4.32 -47.08
CA GLY A 936 5.44 4.72 -48.29
C GLY A 936 5.18 6.22 -48.42
N GLY A 937 5.56 7.04 -47.42
CA GLY A 937 5.41 8.48 -47.44
C GLY A 937 4.03 8.98 -46.98
N GLU A 938 3.21 8.13 -46.35
CA GLU A 938 1.95 8.57 -45.74
C GLU A 938 2.20 9.56 -44.60
N GLN A 939 2.05 10.85 -44.88
CA GLN A 939 1.97 11.89 -43.87
C GLN A 939 0.53 11.95 -43.38
N GLY A 940 0.23 11.30 -42.26
CA GLY A 940 -1.13 11.17 -41.72
C GLY A 940 -1.97 12.45 -41.86
N GLY A 941 -2.93 12.43 -42.79
CA GLY A 941 -4.00 13.41 -42.91
C GLY A 941 -5.10 13.20 -41.87
N GLU A 942 -6.12 14.06 -41.89
CA GLU A 942 -7.26 14.12 -40.95
C GLU A 942 -8.04 12.78 -40.86
N GLY A 943 -7.53 11.89 -40.00
CA GLY A 943 -7.99 10.52 -39.78
C GLY A 943 -6.84 9.63 -39.28
N GLY A 944 -5.89 10.24 -38.54
CA GLY A 944 -4.50 9.81 -38.42
C GLY A 944 -4.26 8.34 -38.11
N LEU A 945 -3.10 7.84 -38.53
CA LEU A 945 -2.58 6.52 -38.17
C LEU A 945 -2.66 6.36 -36.63
N THR A 946 -3.41 5.38 -36.16
CA THR A 946 -3.49 5.01 -34.74
C THR A 946 -3.42 3.50 -34.61
N ILE A 947 -2.77 3.02 -33.56
CA ILE A 947 -2.73 1.60 -33.20
C ILE A 947 -3.29 1.42 -31.79
N ALA A 948 -3.97 0.31 -31.54
CA ALA A 948 -4.57 0.02 -30.25
C ALA A 948 -3.71 -0.96 -29.45
N PRO A 949 -3.64 -0.83 -28.11
CA PRO A 949 -2.95 -1.81 -27.29
C PRO A 949 -3.51 -3.21 -27.47
N ARG A 950 -2.63 -4.21 -27.60
CA ARG A 950 -2.98 -5.63 -27.73
C ARG A 950 -1.93 -6.51 -27.05
N TYR A 951 -2.42 -7.54 -26.36
CA TYR A 951 -1.58 -8.49 -25.62
C TYR A 951 -1.82 -9.90 -26.15
N ARG A 952 -0.75 -10.67 -26.37
CA ARG A 952 -0.81 -12.05 -26.87
C ARG A 952 -1.68 -12.92 -25.95
N SER A 953 -2.60 -13.67 -26.57
CA SER A 953 -3.54 -14.58 -25.92
C SER A 953 -4.50 -13.94 -24.89
N PHE A 954 -4.57 -12.61 -24.78
CA PHE A 954 -5.58 -11.94 -23.97
C PHE A 954 -6.92 -11.89 -24.73
N THR A 955 -7.97 -12.39 -24.10
CA THR A 955 -9.31 -12.48 -24.74
C THR A 955 -10.27 -11.38 -24.33
N GLY A 956 -9.88 -10.55 -23.36
CA GLY A 956 -10.66 -9.42 -22.89
C GLY A 956 -10.58 -8.21 -23.82
N SER A 957 -11.17 -7.09 -23.40
CA SER A 957 -11.15 -5.84 -24.16
C SER A 957 -10.31 -4.77 -23.47
N ILE A 958 -9.72 -3.88 -24.26
CA ILE A 958 -8.99 -2.71 -23.78
C ILE A 958 -9.69 -1.47 -24.33
N VAL A 959 -10.25 -0.65 -23.44
CA VAL A 959 -10.98 0.58 -23.80
C VAL A 959 -10.56 1.70 -22.85
N ALA A 960 -10.15 2.86 -23.40
CA ALA A 960 -9.82 4.06 -22.63
C ALA A 960 -8.89 3.82 -21.42
N ASP A 961 -7.71 3.22 -21.67
CA ASP A 961 -6.71 2.81 -20.68
C ASP A 961 -7.14 1.72 -19.67
N GLN A 962 -8.30 1.09 -19.88
CA GLN A 962 -8.82 0.04 -19.00
C GLN A 962 -8.83 -1.32 -19.70
N SER A 963 -8.22 -2.32 -19.07
CA SER A 963 -8.44 -3.72 -19.45
C SER A 963 -9.65 -4.28 -18.72
N ARG A 964 -10.46 -5.05 -19.46
CA ARG A 964 -11.68 -5.67 -18.98
C ARG A 964 -11.58 -7.19 -19.10
N GLY A 965 -11.97 -7.88 -18.04
CA GLY A 965 -12.14 -9.33 -18.06
C GLY A 965 -13.37 -9.75 -18.87
N VAL A 966 -13.54 -11.05 -19.05
CA VAL A 966 -14.68 -11.66 -19.75
C VAL A 966 -15.47 -12.48 -18.76
N TRP A 967 -16.78 -12.27 -18.76
CA TRP A 967 -17.72 -12.98 -17.91
C TRP A 967 -19.07 -13.16 -18.60
N THR A 968 -19.78 -14.21 -18.23
CA THR A 968 -21.08 -14.59 -18.79
C THR A 968 -21.99 -15.12 -17.69
N VAL A 969 -23.30 -14.87 -17.82
CA VAL A 969 -24.31 -15.43 -16.92
C VAL A 969 -24.70 -16.81 -17.43
N GLU A 970 -24.50 -17.86 -16.61
CA GLU A 970 -24.79 -19.26 -16.97
C GLU A 970 -26.09 -19.78 -16.32
N GLY A 971 -26.77 -18.95 -15.53
CA GLY A 971 -28.07 -19.23 -14.92
C GLY A 971 -28.51 -18.12 -13.97
N ASP A 972 -29.68 -18.27 -13.31
CA ASP A 972 -30.32 -17.20 -12.51
C ASP A 972 -29.47 -16.65 -11.35
N SER A 973 -28.46 -17.39 -10.91
CA SER A 973 -27.55 -17.00 -9.83
C SER A 973 -26.10 -17.46 -10.07
N THR A 974 -25.75 -17.78 -11.32
CA THR A 974 -24.43 -18.35 -11.65
C THR A 974 -23.74 -17.51 -12.71
N VAL A 975 -22.51 -17.10 -12.43
CA VAL A 975 -21.67 -16.32 -13.36
C VAL A 975 -20.35 -17.04 -13.61
N ALA A 976 -20.00 -17.22 -14.88
CA ALA A 976 -18.67 -17.68 -15.27
C ALA A 976 -17.78 -16.49 -15.63
N ILE A 977 -16.55 -16.49 -15.12
CA ILE A 977 -15.49 -15.55 -15.47
C ILE A 977 -14.41 -16.36 -16.15
N THR A 978 -14.14 -16.04 -17.41
CA THR A 978 -13.20 -16.76 -18.29
C THR A 978 -11.93 -15.96 -18.59
N GLU A 979 -11.90 -14.68 -18.19
CA GLU A 979 -10.74 -13.81 -18.37
C GLU A 979 -10.71 -12.75 -17.28
N LEU A 980 -9.50 -12.46 -16.76
CA LEU A 980 -9.28 -11.39 -15.78
C LEU A 980 -8.60 -10.19 -16.45
N PRO A 981 -8.81 -8.95 -15.95
CA PRO A 981 -8.04 -7.80 -16.39
C PRO A 981 -6.52 -8.05 -16.33
N LEU A 982 -5.75 -7.40 -17.20
CA LEU A 982 -4.31 -7.54 -17.25
C LEU A 982 -3.67 -7.24 -15.87
N GLY A 983 -2.56 -7.88 -15.52
CA GLY A 983 -1.93 -7.66 -14.20
C GLY A 983 -2.75 -8.12 -12.98
N THR A 984 -3.92 -8.73 -13.18
CA THR A 984 -4.69 -9.39 -12.11
C THR A 984 -4.44 -10.90 -12.20
N TRP A 985 -3.70 -11.43 -11.23
CA TRP A 985 -3.27 -12.83 -11.21
C TRP A 985 -4.32 -13.72 -10.56
N THR A 986 -4.38 -14.98 -10.99
CA THR A 986 -5.43 -15.92 -10.55
C THR A 986 -5.44 -16.14 -9.04
N ASP A 987 -4.26 -16.28 -8.42
CA ASP A 987 -4.15 -16.51 -6.97
C ASP A 987 -4.56 -15.26 -6.18
N ASP A 988 -4.16 -14.07 -6.64
CA ASP A 988 -4.55 -12.78 -6.04
C ASP A 988 -6.07 -12.57 -6.14
N TYR A 989 -6.66 -12.94 -7.27
CA TYR A 989 -8.11 -12.87 -7.48
C TYR A 989 -8.88 -13.87 -6.61
N LYS A 990 -8.33 -15.08 -6.43
CA LYS A 990 -8.88 -16.09 -5.53
C LYS A 990 -8.93 -15.58 -4.08
N ALA A 991 -7.82 -15.03 -3.59
CA ALA A 991 -7.75 -14.43 -2.26
C ALA A 991 -8.76 -13.28 -2.10
N PHE A 992 -8.95 -12.47 -3.15
CA PHE A 992 -9.98 -11.45 -3.17
C PHE A 992 -11.40 -12.04 -3.05
N LEU A 993 -11.74 -13.10 -3.80
CA LEU A 993 -13.06 -13.73 -3.71
C LEU A 993 -13.32 -14.34 -2.33
N GLU A 994 -12.30 -14.93 -1.70
CA GLU A 994 -12.40 -15.47 -0.33
C GLU A 994 -12.68 -14.37 0.70
N ASP A 995 -11.93 -13.26 0.64
CA ASP A 995 -12.16 -12.09 1.48
C ASP A 995 -13.54 -11.48 1.22
N TYR A 996 -13.95 -11.35 -0.05
CA TYR A 996 -15.24 -10.80 -0.46
C TYR A 996 -16.40 -11.65 0.07
N MET A 997 -16.34 -12.97 -0.10
CA MET A 997 -17.34 -13.92 0.40
C MET A 997 -17.48 -13.84 1.92
N SER A 998 -16.38 -13.69 2.65
CA SER A 998 -16.42 -13.56 4.12
C SER A 998 -17.12 -12.30 4.59
N LYS A 999 -16.98 -11.19 3.83
CA LYS A 999 -17.56 -9.88 4.15
C LYS A 999 -18.97 -9.69 3.63
N HIS A 1000 -19.32 -10.37 2.53
CA HIS A 1000 -20.59 -10.24 1.82
C HIS A 1000 -21.24 -11.62 1.55
N PRO A 1001 -21.55 -12.41 2.60
CA PRO A 1001 -22.16 -13.73 2.46
C PRO A 1001 -23.62 -13.67 1.96
N ASP A 1002 -24.23 -12.50 1.97
CA ASP A 1002 -25.52 -12.18 1.40
C ASP A 1002 -25.47 -12.02 -0.13
N VAL A 1003 -24.30 -11.74 -0.71
CA VAL A 1003 -24.10 -11.54 -2.14
C VAL A 1003 -23.49 -12.78 -2.80
N LEU A 1004 -22.32 -13.21 -2.33
CA LEU A 1004 -21.57 -14.34 -2.89
C LEU A 1004 -21.71 -15.56 -1.95
N LYS A 1005 -22.41 -16.61 -2.42
CA LYS A 1005 -22.63 -17.84 -1.66
C LYS A 1005 -21.47 -18.82 -1.76
N GLY A 1006 -20.73 -18.77 -2.85
CA GLY A 1006 -19.56 -19.60 -3.08
C GLY A 1006 -18.96 -19.36 -4.46
N TYR A 1007 -17.82 -19.97 -4.72
CA TYR A 1007 -17.22 -19.97 -6.05
C TYR A 1007 -16.47 -21.29 -6.31
N LYS A 1008 -16.36 -21.66 -7.59
CA LYS A 1008 -15.51 -22.77 -8.06
C LYS A 1008 -14.35 -22.19 -8.85
N SER A 1009 -13.15 -22.73 -8.62
CA SER A 1009 -11.89 -22.29 -9.24
C SER A 1009 -10.99 -23.45 -9.66
N ASN A 1010 -11.50 -24.68 -9.61
CA ASN A 1010 -10.75 -25.92 -9.86
C ASN A 1010 -10.39 -26.15 -11.34
N LYS A 1011 -10.90 -25.32 -12.24
CA LYS A 1011 -10.60 -25.35 -13.69
C LYS A 1011 -9.58 -24.28 -14.11
N ASN A 1012 -9.08 -23.47 -13.17
CA ASN A 1012 -7.98 -22.56 -13.44
C ASN A 1012 -6.69 -23.34 -13.72
N SER A 1013 -5.91 -22.88 -14.70
CA SER A 1013 -4.60 -23.42 -15.03
C SER A 1013 -3.59 -22.29 -15.28
N HIS A 1014 -2.34 -22.64 -15.60
CA HIS A 1014 -1.32 -21.67 -16.00
C HIS A 1014 -1.66 -20.94 -17.31
N VAL A 1015 -2.59 -21.49 -18.11
CA VAL A 1015 -3.02 -20.96 -19.42
C VAL A 1015 -4.45 -20.42 -19.43
N ALA A 1016 -5.34 -20.91 -18.58
CA ALA A 1016 -6.77 -20.58 -18.61
C ALA A 1016 -7.28 -20.04 -17.27
N VAL A 1017 -8.10 -18.98 -17.36
CA VAL A 1017 -8.89 -18.46 -16.25
C VAL A 1017 -10.29 -19.07 -16.30
N ASN A 1018 -10.76 -19.58 -15.17
CA ASN A 1018 -12.09 -20.11 -15.00
C ASN A 1018 -12.54 -19.99 -13.53
N PHE A 1019 -13.40 -19.02 -13.27
CA PHE A 1019 -14.11 -18.90 -11.99
C PHE A 1019 -15.61 -19.02 -12.24
N THR A 1020 -16.29 -19.89 -11.50
CA THR A 1020 -17.76 -19.94 -11.49
C THR A 1020 -18.24 -19.41 -10.16
N LEU A 1021 -18.85 -18.22 -10.16
CA LEU A 1021 -19.42 -17.59 -8.99
C LEU A 1021 -20.86 -18.09 -8.77
N GLN A 1022 -21.19 -18.43 -7.53
CA GLN A 1022 -22.55 -18.71 -7.09
C GLN A 1022 -23.05 -17.53 -6.25
N LEU A 1023 -23.91 -16.72 -6.85
CA LEU A 1023 -24.51 -15.56 -6.21
C LEU A 1023 -25.76 -15.95 -5.41
N ALA A 1024 -26.24 -15.05 -4.57
CA ALA A 1024 -27.52 -15.22 -3.90
C ALA A 1024 -28.68 -15.23 -4.90
N PRO A 1025 -29.77 -15.99 -4.63
CA PRO A 1025 -30.95 -16.00 -5.48
C PRO A 1025 -31.51 -14.58 -5.67
N GLY A 1026 -31.84 -14.21 -6.91
CA GLY A 1026 -32.36 -12.88 -7.25
C GLY A 1026 -31.31 -11.77 -7.37
N ALA A 1027 -30.03 -12.04 -7.11
CA ALA A 1027 -28.96 -11.05 -7.23
C ALA A 1027 -28.82 -10.48 -8.65
N LEU A 1028 -29.12 -11.29 -9.67
CA LEU A 1028 -29.09 -10.92 -11.10
C LEU A 1028 -30.48 -10.66 -11.69
N ALA A 1029 -31.54 -10.63 -10.89
CA ALA A 1029 -32.88 -10.40 -11.39
C ALA A 1029 -33.01 -9.00 -12.03
N PRO A 1030 -33.88 -8.79 -13.03
CA PRO A 1030 -34.10 -7.47 -13.62
C PRO A 1030 -34.43 -6.42 -12.55
N GLY A 1031 -33.67 -5.33 -12.51
CA GLY A 1031 -33.80 -4.27 -11.49
C GLY A 1031 -32.97 -4.49 -10.21
N ALA A 1032 -32.33 -5.66 -10.04
CA ALA A 1032 -31.35 -5.87 -8.99
C ALA A 1032 -30.03 -5.13 -9.30
N ARG A 1033 -29.33 -4.71 -8.24
CA ARG A 1033 -28.07 -3.95 -8.34
C ARG A 1033 -27.02 -4.61 -9.23
N LEU A 1034 -26.84 -5.93 -9.11
CA LEU A 1034 -25.82 -6.69 -9.85
C LEU A 1034 -26.25 -7.07 -11.27
N ALA A 1035 -27.50 -6.79 -11.67
CA ALA A 1035 -27.92 -6.92 -13.05
C ALA A 1035 -27.33 -5.82 -13.96
N ASP A 1036 -26.85 -4.71 -13.37
CA ASP A 1036 -26.07 -3.69 -14.08
C ASP A 1036 -24.63 -4.20 -14.30
N PRO A 1037 -24.20 -4.41 -15.56
CA PRO A 1037 -22.85 -4.89 -15.88
C PRO A 1037 -21.75 -4.01 -15.28
N ALA A 1038 -21.92 -2.68 -15.26
CA ALA A 1038 -20.91 -1.76 -14.75
C ALA A 1038 -20.74 -1.90 -13.23
N VAL A 1039 -21.84 -2.17 -12.52
CA VAL A 1039 -21.80 -2.43 -11.07
C VAL A 1039 -21.16 -3.78 -10.80
N PHE A 1040 -21.55 -4.82 -11.55
CA PHE A 1040 -20.97 -6.16 -11.42
C PHE A 1040 -19.46 -6.14 -11.65
N GLU A 1041 -19.03 -5.55 -12.76
CA GLU A 1041 -17.62 -5.42 -13.12
C GLU A 1041 -16.79 -4.71 -12.05
N LYS A 1042 -17.33 -3.62 -11.48
CA LYS A 1042 -16.66 -2.87 -10.42
C LYS A 1042 -16.60 -3.64 -9.11
N GLU A 1043 -17.69 -4.30 -8.74
CA GLU A 1043 -17.80 -5.05 -7.49
C GLU A 1043 -16.86 -6.27 -7.48
N PHE A 1044 -16.77 -6.98 -8.60
CA PHE A 1044 -15.90 -8.14 -8.77
C PHE A 1044 -14.54 -7.82 -9.40
N LYS A 1045 -14.14 -6.53 -9.48
CA LYS A 1045 -12.81 -6.11 -9.99
C LYS A 1045 -12.47 -6.66 -11.40
N LEU A 1046 -13.46 -6.75 -12.27
CA LEU A 1046 -13.30 -7.19 -13.67
C LEU A 1046 -12.92 -6.06 -14.64
N VAL A 1047 -12.58 -4.89 -14.11
CA VAL A 1047 -12.05 -3.75 -14.86
C VAL A 1047 -10.86 -3.17 -14.11
N ALA A 1048 -9.73 -2.98 -14.79
CA ALA A 1048 -8.52 -2.41 -14.21
C ALA A 1048 -7.96 -1.30 -15.11
N ARG A 1049 -7.58 -0.16 -14.51
CA ARG A 1049 -6.89 0.94 -15.21
C ARG A 1049 -5.37 0.73 -15.15
N ASN A 1050 -4.86 -0.05 -16.08
CA ASN A 1050 -3.50 -0.60 -16.06
C ASN A 1050 -2.78 -0.56 -17.41
N VAL A 1051 -3.45 -0.11 -18.48
CA VAL A 1051 -2.87 0.04 -19.81
C VAL A 1051 -2.80 1.55 -20.11
N THR A 1052 -1.80 2.24 -19.56
CA THR A 1052 -1.72 3.71 -19.70
C THR A 1052 -1.04 4.09 -21.01
N THR A 1053 -1.68 4.92 -21.82
CA THR A 1053 -1.12 5.44 -23.08
C THR A 1053 -0.50 6.84 -22.96
N THR A 1054 -0.64 7.51 -21.81
CA THR A 1054 -0.28 8.92 -21.62
C THR A 1054 1.12 9.19 -21.02
N ASN A 1055 1.82 8.13 -20.60
CA ASN A 1055 3.07 8.22 -19.83
C ASN A 1055 4.22 7.46 -20.51
N MET A 1056 4.45 7.71 -21.79
CA MET A 1056 5.51 7.07 -22.57
C MET A 1056 6.79 7.92 -22.55
N HIS A 1057 7.67 7.69 -21.57
CA HIS A 1057 9.00 8.29 -21.53
C HIS A 1057 10.04 7.27 -22.02
N LEU A 1058 10.81 7.61 -23.05
CA LEU A 1058 11.84 6.73 -23.60
C LEU A 1058 13.15 7.50 -23.76
N ILE A 1059 14.25 6.78 -23.76
CA ILE A 1059 15.53 7.35 -24.17
C ILE A 1059 15.48 7.49 -25.70
N GLY A 1060 15.51 8.72 -26.18
CA GLY A 1060 15.51 9.08 -27.59
C GLY A 1060 16.78 8.67 -28.31
N SER A 1061 16.78 8.85 -29.62
CA SER A 1061 17.93 8.53 -30.49
C SER A 1061 19.19 9.36 -30.22
N ASP A 1062 19.05 10.49 -29.53
CA ASP A 1062 20.13 11.37 -29.07
C ASP A 1062 20.61 11.07 -27.65
N GLY A 1063 20.01 10.08 -26.97
CA GLY A 1063 20.31 9.71 -25.60
C GLY A 1063 19.55 10.50 -24.52
N ALA A 1064 18.72 11.48 -24.89
CA ALA A 1064 17.91 12.25 -23.95
C ALA A 1064 16.58 11.55 -23.62
N ILE A 1065 15.98 11.81 -22.45
CA ILE A 1065 14.67 11.23 -22.10
C ILE A 1065 13.56 12.10 -22.68
N CYS A 1066 12.80 11.54 -23.60
CA CYS A 1066 11.71 12.21 -24.32
C CYS A 1066 10.35 11.64 -23.91
N LYS A 1067 9.34 12.52 -23.77
CA LYS A 1067 7.94 12.10 -23.60
C LYS A 1067 7.26 12.04 -24.96
N TYR A 1068 6.71 10.89 -25.30
CA TYR A 1068 5.97 10.67 -26.54
C TYR A 1068 4.46 10.82 -26.30
N PRO A 1069 3.74 11.56 -27.15
CA PRO A 1069 2.30 11.77 -26.99
C PRO A 1069 1.47 10.52 -27.36
N ASP A 1070 1.94 9.75 -28.34
CA ASP A 1070 1.26 8.57 -28.88
C ASP A 1070 2.29 7.56 -29.44
N ALA A 1071 1.82 6.35 -29.77
CA ALA A 1071 2.65 5.30 -30.34
C ALA A 1071 3.19 5.65 -31.74
N VAL A 1072 2.50 6.50 -32.50
CA VAL A 1072 2.93 6.88 -33.85
C VAL A 1072 4.14 7.82 -33.80
N ALA A 1073 4.22 8.70 -32.81
CA ALA A 1073 5.40 9.53 -32.57
C ALA A 1073 6.65 8.67 -32.30
N ILE A 1074 6.51 7.56 -31.58
CA ILE A 1074 7.58 6.57 -31.37
C ILE A 1074 8.01 5.96 -32.72
N VAL A 1075 7.05 5.50 -33.53
CA VAL A 1075 7.37 4.89 -34.84
C VAL A 1075 8.02 5.89 -35.79
N ARG A 1076 7.59 7.17 -35.81
CA ARG A 1076 8.19 8.20 -36.65
C ARG A 1076 9.67 8.41 -36.35
N GLU A 1077 10.04 8.53 -35.07
CA GLU A 1077 11.45 8.67 -34.70
C GLU A 1077 12.24 7.42 -35.04
N PHE A 1078 11.70 6.25 -34.70
CA PHE A 1078 12.30 4.96 -35.03
C PHE A 1078 12.56 4.83 -36.53
N VAL A 1079 11.57 5.13 -37.38
CA VAL A 1079 11.69 5.00 -38.84
C VAL A 1079 12.76 5.91 -39.41
N ARG A 1080 12.81 7.17 -38.96
CA ARG A 1080 13.83 8.13 -39.39
C ARG A 1080 15.25 7.59 -39.12
N VAL A 1081 15.50 7.10 -37.91
CA VAL A 1081 16.82 6.64 -37.48
C VAL A 1081 17.17 5.28 -38.09
N ARG A 1082 16.18 4.38 -38.17
CA ARG A 1082 16.36 3.05 -38.76
C ARG A 1082 16.66 3.13 -40.26
N LEU A 1083 16.03 4.05 -40.99
CA LEU A 1083 16.31 4.25 -42.42
C LEU A 1083 17.75 4.73 -42.67
N ASP A 1084 18.29 5.63 -41.83
CA ASP A 1084 19.71 6.03 -41.88
C ASP A 1084 20.65 4.83 -41.64
N LEU A 1085 20.30 3.94 -40.70
CA LEU A 1085 21.05 2.71 -40.47
C LEU A 1085 21.01 1.77 -41.68
N TYR A 1086 19.87 1.64 -42.37
CA TYR A 1086 19.80 0.88 -43.63
C TYR A 1086 20.69 1.50 -44.72
N VAL A 1087 20.80 2.83 -44.80
CA VAL A 1087 21.74 3.51 -45.72
C VAL A 1087 23.18 3.10 -45.42
N ARG A 1088 23.60 3.21 -44.15
CA ARG A 1088 24.95 2.84 -43.71
C ARG A 1088 25.23 1.35 -43.93
N ARG A 1089 24.27 0.49 -43.59
CA ARG A 1089 24.37 -0.96 -43.77
C ARG A 1089 24.48 -1.36 -45.23
N ARG A 1090 23.65 -0.78 -46.10
CA ARG A 1090 23.72 -1.01 -47.54
C ARG A 1090 25.10 -0.65 -48.09
N GLN A 1091 25.66 0.49 -47.68
CA GLN A 1091 26.99 0.90 -48.12
C GLN A 1091 28.08 -0.06 -47.61
N HIS A 1092 27.99 -0.50 -46.35
CA HIS A 1092 28.91 -1.49 -45.80
C HIS A 1092 28.85 -2.81 -46.57
N GLU A 1093 27.65 -3.31 -46.87
CA GLU A 1093 27.45 -4.58 -47.56
C GLU A 1093 27.91 -4.55 -49.02
N ILE A 1094 27.67 -3.43 -49.73
CA ILE A 1094 28.24 -3.19 -51.05
C ILE A 1094 29.77 -3.22 -50.99
N THR A 1095 30.36 -2.59 -49.98
CA THR A 1095 31.83 -2.56 -49.80
C THR A 1095 32.37 -3.95 -49.49
N ARG A 1096 31.68 -4.75 -48.67
CA ARG A 1096 32.02 -6.14 -48.36
C ARG A 1096 31.99 -7.02 -49.60
N LEU A 1097 30.88 -6.99 -50.34
CA LEU A 1097 30.70 -7.76 -51.58
C LEU A 1097 31.72 -7.35 -52.65
N GLN A 1098 32.00 -6.04 -52.82
CA GLN A 1098 33.03 -5.55 -53.72
C GLN A 1098 34.42 -6.08 -53.35
N SER A 1099 34.77 -6.06 -52.05
CA SER A 1099 36.05 -6.61 -51.57
C SER A 1099 36.17 -8.11 -51.86
N GLU A 1100 35.09 -8.88 -51.68
CA GLU A 1100 35.07 -10.31 -52.02
C GLU A 1100 35.19 -10.58 -53.53
N VAL A 1101 34.57 -9.73 -54.36
CA VAL A 1101 34.75 -9.74 -55.82
C VAL A 1101 36.21 -9.47 -56.19
N ASP A 1102 36.83 -8.45 -55.60
CA ASP A 1102 38.24 -8.10 -55.86
C ASP A 1102 39.19 -9.23 -55.44
N VAL A 1103 38.92 -9.90 -54.31
CA VAL A 1103 39.66 -11.08 -53.83
C VAL A 1103 39.53 -12.24 -54.83
N LEU A 1104 38.32 -12.56 -55.27
CA LEU A 1104 38.08 -13.65 -56.23
C LEU A 1104 38.70 -13.34 -57.59
N LEU A 1105 38.59 -12.10 -58.07
CA LEU A 1105 39.21 -11.64 -59.31
C LEU A 1105 40.73 -11.80 -59.25
N ASN A 1106 41.36 -11.42 -58.13
CA ASN A 1106 42.79 -11.63 -57.94
C ASN A 1106 43.15 -13.12 -57.83
N LYS A 1107 42.30 -13.97 -57.24
CA LYS A 1107 42.52 -15.43 -57.22
C LYS A 1107 42.44 -16.04 -58.62
N VAL A 1108 41.47 -15.65 -59.44
CA VAL A 1108 41.35 -16.08 -60.85
C VAL A 1108 42.60 -15.69 -61.61
N ARG A 1109 42.96 -14.39 -61.61
CA ARG A 1109 44.16 -13.87 -62.28
C ARG A 1109 45.44 -14.57 -61.83
N PHE A 1110 45.57 -14.83 -60.53
CA PHE A 1110 46.75 -15.47 -59.94
C PHE A 1110 46.87 -16.93 -60.37
N VAL A 1111 45.78 -17.71 -60.27
CA VAL A 1111 45.79 -19.12 -60.67
C VAL A 1111 46.01 -19.28 -62.18
N GLU A 1112 45.34 -18.45 -62.99
CA GLU A 1112 45.57 -18.39 -64.45
C GLU A 1112 47.04 -18.10 -64.78
N SER A 1113 47.62 -17.06 -64.16
CA SER A 1113 49.03 -16.69 -64.38
C SER A 1113 49.99 -17.80 -64.00
N VAL A 1114 49.70 -18.60 -62.95
CA VAL A 1114 50.55 -19.72 -62.54
C VAL A 1114 50.39 -20.92 -63.47
N VAL A 1115 49.17 -21.25 -63.89
CA VAL A 1115 48.88 -22.39 -64.79
C VAL A 1115 49.42 -22.15 -66.20
N GLU A 1116 49.34 -20.92 -66.71
CA GLU A 1116 49.85 -20.52 -68.03
C GLU A 1116 51.37 -20.24 -68.04
N GLY A 1117 52.03 -20.31 -66.88
CA GLY A 1117 53.47 -20.10 -66.73
C GLY A 1117 53.93 -18.64 -66.67
N GLY A 1118 52.99 -17.68 -66.61
CA GLY A 1118 53.26 -16.26 -66.42
C GLY A 1118 53.76 -15.88 -65.02
N LEU A 1119 53.56 -16.73 -64.01
CA LEU A 1119 54.06 -16.55 -62.65
C LEU A 1119 54.63 -17.87 -62.09
N VAL A 1120 55.92 -17.90 -61.76
CA VAL A 1120 56.60 -19.09 -61.24
C VAL A 1120 56.79 -18.99 -59.73
N LEU A 1121 56.11 -19.86 -58.97
CA LEU A 1121 56.15 -19.86 -57.50
C LEU A 1121 57.34 -20.65 -56.92
N MET A 1122 57.85 -21.65 -57.64
CA MET A 1122 58.88 -22.56 -57.14
C MET A 1122 60.27 -21.91 -57.15
N ARG A 1123 61.10 -22.26 -56.14
CA ARG A 1123 62.51 -21.83 -56.01
C ARG A 1123 62.73 -20.31 -55.90
N ARG A 1124 61.75 -19.57 -55.37
CA ARG A 1124 61.86 -18.11 -55.15
C ARG A 1124 61.62 -17.75 -53.69
N LYS A 1125 62.18 -16.61 -53.26
CA LYS A 1125 61.89 -16.06 -51.93
C LYS A 1125 60.52 -15.40 -51.94
N ARG A 1126 59.83 -15.46 -50.82
CA ARG A 1126 58.51 -14.83 -50.63
C ARG A 1126 58.52 -13.33 -50.94
N ALA A 1127 59.53 -12.60 -50.46
CA ALA A 1127 59.65 -11.16 -50.71
C ALA A 1127 59.72 -10.82 -52.23
N ASP A 1128 60.40 -11.68 -53.01
CA ASP A 1128 60.50 -11.48 -54.47
C ASP A 1128 59.17 -11.75 -55.17
N LEU A 1129 58.35 -12.67 -54.63
CA LEU A 1129 57.00 -12.96 -55.14
C LEU A 1129 56.02 -11.83 -54.77
N GLU A 1130 56.09 -11.30 -53.54
CA GLU A 1130 55.26 -10.16 -53.11
C GLU A 1130 55.57 -8.91 -53.95
N ALA A 1131 56.85 -8.62 -54.24
CA ALA A 1131 57.25 -7.52 -55.11
C ALA A 1131 56.76 -7.70 -56.56
N GLU A 1132 56.78 -8.91 -57.09
CA GLU A 1132 56.27 -9.21 -58.44
C GLU A 1132 54.74 -9.13 -58.52
N LEU A 1133 54.02 -9.63 -57.51
CA LEU A 1133 52.58 -9.49 -57.41
C LEU A 1133 52.17 -8.01 -57.35
N GLN A 1134 52.91 -7.20 -56.60
CA GLN A 1134 52.72 -5.75 -56.58
C GLN A 1134 52.96 -5.13 -57.97
N ALA A 1135 54.02 -5.54 -58.67
CA ALA A 1135 54.31 -5.06 -60.03
C ALA A 1135 53.25 -5.48 -61.06
N LEU A 1136 52.63 -6.66 -60.89
CA LEU A 1136 51.53 -7.18 -61.72
C LEU A 1136 50.16 -6.59 -61.33
N GLY A 1137 50.12 -5.65 -60.38
CA GLY A 1137 48.90 -4.96 -59.98
C GLY A 1137 47.91 -5.84 -59.20
N PHE A 1138 48.41 -6.80 -58.42
CA PHE A 1138 47.59 -7.49 -57.41
C PHE A 1138 47.47 -6.61 -56.17
N ALA A 1139 46.27 -6.54 -55.60
CA ALA A 1139 46.01 -5.80 -54.36
C ALA A 1139 46.28 -6.66 -53.13
N GLU A 1140 46.82 -6.07 -52.07
CA GLU A 1140 46.95 -6.72 -50.78
C GLU A 1140 45.62 -6.82 -50.05
N GLN A 1141 45.46 -7.85 -49.22
CA GLN A 1141 44.30 -8.03 -48.36
C GLN A 1141 44.77 -8.14 -46.91
N GLY A 1142 44.38 -7.17 -46.08
CA GLY A 1142 44.90 -7.05 -44.71
C GLY A 1142 46.41 -6.81 -44.66
N GLY A 1143 46.98 -6.12 -45.66
CA GLY A 1143 48.42 -5.80 -45.75
C GLY A 1143 49.29 -6.99 -46.16
N SER A 1144 48.72 -7.98 -46.87
CA SER A 1144 49.41 -9.22 -47.21
C SER A 1144 48.88 -9.88 -48.49
N TYR A 1145 49.76 -10.55 -49.23
CA TYR A 1145 49.44 -11.41 -50.37
C TYR A 1145 49.18 -12.88 -49.98
N MET A 1146 49.15 -13.22 -48.68
CA MET A 1146 48.99 -14.60 -48.20
C MET A 1146 47.71 -15.27 -48.68
N TYR A 1147 46.65 -14.52 -48.99
CA TYR A 1147 45.41 -15.09 -49.53
C TYR A 1147 45.57 -15.68 -50.95
N LEU A 1148 46.64 -15.32 -51.67
CA LEU A 1148 47.07 -15.89 -52.95
C LEU A 1148 48.21 -16.89 -52.75
N LEU A 1149 49.29 -16.46 -52.08
CA LEU A 1149 50.50 -17.26 -51.89
C LEU A 1149 50.29 -18.47 -50.96
N GLY A 1150 49.26 -18.44 -50.11
CA GLY A 1150 48.87 -19.55 -49.24
C GLY A 1150 47.93 -20.56 -49.88
N MET A 1151 47.62 -20.43 -51.18
CA MET A 1151 46.78 -21.39 -51.88
C MET A 1151 47.47 -22.77 -51.97
N ASN A 1152 46.70 -23.84 -51.79
CA ASN A 1152 47.19 -25.21 -51.92
C ASN A 1152 47.66 -25.45 -53.37
N ALA A 1153 48.75 -26.22 -53.56
CA ALA A 1153 49.24 -26.64 -54.87
C ALA A 1153 48.16 -27.27 -55.78
N LEU A 1154 47.17 -27.96 -55.21
CA LEU A 1154 46.01 -28.50 -55.94
C LEU A 1154 45.06 -27.44 -56.50
N SER A 1155 45.26 -26.16 -56.15
CA SER A 1155 44.45 -25.05 -56.66
C SER A 1155 44.89 -24.60 -58.05
N PHE A 1156 46.05 -25.03 -58.53
CA PHE A 1156 46.62 -24.65 -59.83
C PHE A 1156 46.24 -25.67 -60.91
N THR A 1157 44.93 -25.78 -61.18
CA THR A 1157 44.39 -26.61 -62.28
C THR A 1157 43.37 -25.82 -63.10
N HIS A 1158 43.12 -26.24 -64.34
CA HIS A 1158 42.12 -25.61 -65.20
C HIS A 1158 40.69 -25.71 -64.62
N GLU A 1159 40.34 -26.84 -63.99
CA GLU A 1159 39.02 -27.01 -63.35
C GLU A 1159 38.84 -26.00 -62.20
N ARG A 1160 39.91 -25.65 -61.48
CA ARG A 1160 39.84 -24.69 -60.40
C ARG A 1160 39.65 -23.26 -60.91
N ILE A 1161 40.25 -22.91 -62.04
CA ILE A 1161 40.03 -21.62 -62.72
C ILE A 1161 38.54 -21.48 -63.07
N GLU A 1162 37.96 -22.48 -63.73
CA GLU A 1162 36.53 -22.48 -64.08
C GLU A 1162 35.63 -22.33 -62.85
N GLN A 1163 35.93 -23.04 -61.75
CA GLN A 1163 35.19 -22.89 -60.49
C GLN A 1163 35.28 -21.48 -59.91
N LEU A 1164 36.48 -20.89 -59.88
CA LEU A 1164 36.69 -19.53 -59.36
C LEU A 1164 36.01 -18.49 -60.26
N GLN A 1165 36.02 -18.67 -61.58
CA GLN A 1165 35.30 -17.82 -62.53
C GLN A 1165 33.78 -17.91 -62.35
N GLN A 1166 33.23 -19.11 -62.13
CA GLN A 1166 31.81 -19.29 -61.79
C GLN A 1166 31.45 -18.58 -60.48
N GLN A 1167 32.30 -18.71 -59.44
CA GLN A 1167 32.12 -18.01 -58.17
C GLN A 1167 32.17 -16.49 -58.35
N LEU A 1168 33.12 -15.98 -59.14
CA LEU A 1168 33.26 -14.55 -59.44
C LEU A 1168 32.02 -14.02 -60.19
N CYS A 1169 31.54 -14.75 -61.20
CA CYS A 1169 30.35 -14.38 -61.96
C CYS A 1169 29.10 -14.32 -61.05
N ALA A 1170 28.90 -15.34 -60.21
CA ALA A 1170 27.80 -15.38 -59.25
C ALA A 1170 27.85 -14.21 -58.26
N LEU A 1171 29.02 -13.94 -57.67
CA LEU A 1171 29.18 -12.86 -56.70
C LEU A 1171 29.06 -11.47 -57.32
N THR A 1172 29.52 -11.29 -58.56
CA THR A 1172 29.37 -10.02 -59.30
C THR A 1172 27.89 -9.76 -59.62
N ALA A 1173 27.13 -10.80 -59.99
CA ALA A 1173 25.69 -10.69 -60.20
C ALA A 1173 24.95 -10.36 -58.89
N GLU A 1174 25.37 -10.95 -57.76
CA GLU A 1174 24.84 -10.65 -56.43
C GLU A 1174 25.10 -9.19 -56.03
N LEU A 1175 26.33 -8.69 -56.21
CA LEU A 1175 26.69 -7.30 -55.94
C LEU A 1175 25.84 -6.33 -56.78
N ALA A 1176 25.67 -6.61 -58.07
CA ALA A 1176 24.85 -5.77 -58.95
C ALA A 1176 23.37 -5.77 -58.52
N ALA A 1177 22.83 -6.94 -58.18
CA ALA A 1177 21.45 -7.08 -57.71
C ALA A 1177 21.22 -6.38 -56.37
N TYR A 1178 22.17 -6.48 -55.42
CA TYR A 1178 22.08 -5.83 -54.12
C TYR A 1178 22.22 -4.30 -54.26
N SER A 1179 23.16 -3.83 -55.08
CA SER A 1179 23.40 -2.40 -55.34
C SER A 1179 22.19 -1.72 -55.98
N ALA A 1180 21.38 -2.44 -56.75
CA ALA A 1180 20.16 -1.91 -57.36
C ALA A 1180 19.02 -1.66 -56.36
N ARG A 1181 19.04 -2.29 -55.18
CA ARG A 1181 18.00 -2.12 -54.15
C ARG A 1181 18.18 -0.81 -53.40
N THR A 1182 17.08 -0.10 -53.14
CA THR A 1182 17.09 1.05 -52.22
C THR A 1182 17.09 0.57 -50.76
N PRO A 1183 17.54 1.39 -49.80
CA PRO A 1183 17.40 1.08 -48.37
C PRO A 1183 15.97 0.69 -47.97
N GLN A 1184 14.97 1.34 -48.57
CA GLN A 1184 13.55 1.03 -48.37
C GLN A 1184 13.18 -0.36 -48.89
N ASP A 1185 13.64 -0.75 -50.10
CA ASP A 1185 13.36 -2.08 -50.66
C ASP A 1185 13.93 -3.19 -49.78
N ILE A 1186 15.15 -2.98 -49.27
CA ILE A 1186 15.80 -3.95 -48.37
C ILE A 1186 14.99 -4.09 -47.08
N TRP A 1187 14.53 -2.97 -46.50
CA TRP A 1187 13.72 -3.01 -45.29
C TRP A 1187 12.35 -3.66 -45.53
N LEU A 1188 11.66 -3.33 -46.63
CA LEU A 1188 10.37 -3.93 -46.97
C LEU A 1188 10.46 -5.46 -47.16
N ALA A 1189 11.56 -5.96 -47.75
CA ALA A 1189 11.81 -7.39 -47.87
C ALA A 1189 12.02 -8.05 -46.50
N GLU A 1190 12.83 -7.45 -45.63
CA GLU A 1190 13.09 -7.96 -44.28
C GLU A 1190 11.86 -7.90 -43.36
N LEU A 1191 10.98 -6.92 -43.59
CA LEU A 1191 9.69 -6.81 -42.91
C LEU A 1191 8.76 -7.98 -43.29
N ALA A 1192 8.72 -8.36 -44.56
CA ALA A 1192 7.94 -9.51 -45.03
C ALA A 1192 8.49 -10.84 -44.46
N GLU A 1193 9.82 -10.99 -44.38
CA GLU A 1193 10.45 -12.14 -43.71
C GLU A 1193 10.10 -12.20 -42.23
N PHE A 1194 10.08 -11.06 -41.53
CA PHE A 1194 9.67 -10.98 -40.14
C PHE A 1194 8.20 -11.38 -39.96
N GLU A 1195 7.29 -10.87 -40.79
CA GLU A 1195 5.85 -11.23 -40.74
C GLU A 1195 5.63 -12.73 -40.94
N ALA A 1196 6.35 -13.36 -41.88
CA ALA A 1196 6.30 -14.81 -42.10
C ALA A 1196 6.83 -15.61 -40.89
N ALA A 1197 7.95 -15.17 -40.31
CA ALA A 1197 8.52 -15.77 -39.11
C ALA A 1197 7.59 -15.60 -37.89
N TYR A 1198 6.91 -14.46 -37.76
CA TYR A 1198 5.93 -14.21 -36.71
C TYR A 1198 4.71 -15.13 -36.82
N GLY A 1199 4.22 -15.40 -38.04
CA GLY A 1199 3.18 -16.40 -38.27
C GLY A 1199 3.59 -17.78 -37.73
N THR A 1200 4.81 -18.22 -38.06
CA THR A 1200 5.35 -19.51 -37.55
C THR A 1200 5.50 -19.52 -36.02
N PHE A 1201 5.92 -18.39 -35.44
CA PHE A 1201 6.06 -18.22 -33.99
C PHE A 1201 4.71 -18.33 -33.27
N ILE A 1202 3.66 -17.70 -33.81
CA ILE A 1202 2.31 -17.75 -33.25
C ILE A 1202 1.70 -19.15 -33.41
N ASP A 1203 1.83 -19.78 -34.58
CA ASP A 1203 1.32 -21.14 -34.81
C ASP A 1203 1.88 -22.14 -33.80
N ALA A 1204 3.20 -22.07 -33.54
CA ALA A 1204 3.86 -22.93 -32.54
C ALA A 1204 3.35 -22.67 -31.11
N HIS A 1205 3.07 -21.41 -30.78
CA HIS A 1205 2.50 -21.02 -29.48
C HIS A 1205 1.06 -21.50 -29.33
N GLU A 1206 0.22 -21.34 -30.36
CA GLU A 1206 -1.16 -21.81 -30.35
C GLU A 1206 -1.24 -23.33 -30.21
N GLU A 1207 -0.37 -24.07 -30.90
CA GLU A 1207 -0.26 -25.53 -30.76
C GLU A 1207 0.13 -25.92 -29.32
N TYR A 1208 1.11 -25.23 -28.73
CA TYR A 1208 1.49 -25.44 -27.33
C TYR A 1208 0.31 -25.18 -26.37
N MET A 1209 -0.37 -24.06 -26.52
CA MET A 1209 -1.52 -23.68 -25.69
C MET A 1209 -2.67 -24.69 -25.82
N ALA A 1210 -2.96 -25.15 -27.03
CA ALA A 1210 -3.98 -26.18 -27.29
C ALA A 1210 -3.65 -27.51 -26.59
N ASN A 1211 -2.38 -27.93 -26.64
CA ASN A 1211 -1.91 -29.14 -25.96
C ASN A 1211 -2.05 -29.01 -24.43
N GLN A 1212 -1.74 -27.86 -23.84
CA GLN A 1212 -1.90 -27.63 -22.39
C GLN A 1212 -3.37 -27.68 -21.95
N LEU A 1213 -4.28 -27.18 -22.77
CA LEU A 1213 -5.74 -27.24 -22.50
C LEU A 1213 -6.28 -28.67 -22.62
N ALA A 1214 -5.74 -29.49 -23.54
CA ALA A 1214 -6.18 -30.87 -23.75
C ALA A 1214 -5.82 -31.82 -22.59
N VAL A 1215 -4.69 -31.61 -21.92
CA VAL A 1215 -4.23 -32.43 -20.79
C VAL A 1215 -5.12 -32.27 -19.52
N GLY A 1216 -5.97 -31.22 -19.47
CA GLY A 1216 -6.85 -30.92 -18.33
C GLY A 1216 -8.30 -31.44 -18.42
N ALA A 1217 -8.70 -32.14 -19.49
CA ALA A 1217 -10.07 -32.65 -19.64
C ALA A 1217 -10.29 -33.96 -18.85
N PRO A 1218 -11.35 -34.09 -18.02
CA PRO A 1218 -11.66 -35.35 -17.36
C PRO A 1218 -12.16 -36.40 -18.36
N GLU A 1219 -11.62 -37.62 -18.29
CA GLU A 1219 -12.15 -38.79 -19.01
C GLU A 1219 -13.62 -39.04 -18.61
N SER A 1220 -14.57 -38.54 -19.39
CA SER A 1220 -15.97 -38.93 -19.26
C SER A 1220 -16.26 -40.14 -20.15
N ALA A 1221 -16.40 -41.29 -19.51
CA ALA A 1221 -17.20 -42.45 -19.89
C ALA A 1221 -17.63 -42.59 -21.36
N SER A 1222 -16.94 -43.44 -22.13
CA SER A 1222 -17.55 -44.17 -23.23
C SER A 1222 -17.60 -45.66 -22.90
N LYS A 1223 -18.83 -46.18 -22.92
CA LYS A 1223 -19.29 -47.53 -22.66
C LYS A 1223 -18.41 -48.64 -23.26
N GLY A 1224 -18.27 -49.72 -22.50
CA GLY A 1224 -17.76 -50.98 -22.99
C GLY A 1224 -18.56 -51.50 -24.18
N ALA A 1225 -17.86 -51.74 -25.28
CA ALA A 1225 -18.23 -52.71 -26.28
C ALA A 1225 -16.95 -53.47 -26.63
N SER A 1226 -16.90 -54.75 -26.27
CA SER A 1226 -15.86 -55.64 -26.73
C SER A 1226 -15.98 -55.79 -28.25
N ARG A 1227 -14.86 -55.66 -28.96
CA ARG A 1227 -14.69 -56.34 -30.24
C ARG A 1227 -13.22 -56.67 -30.48
N LYS A 1228 -13.04 -57.96 -30.78
CA LYS A 1228 -11.81 -58.69 -31.11
C LYS A 1228 -11.03 -58.03 -32.24
N GLY A 1229 -9.74 -58.31 -32.26
CA GLY A 1229 -8.78 -57.73 -33.20
C GLY A 1229 -9.04 -58.03 -34.67
N ALA A 1230 -8.50 -57.15 -35.50
CA ALA A 1230 -8.02 -57.42 -36.85
C ALA A 1230 -7.12 -56.25 -37.27
N ALA A 1231 -6.09 -56.59 -38.05
CA ALA A 1231 -5.02 -55.73 -38.53
C ALA A 1231 -5.47 -54.50 -39.34
N GLY A 1232 -4.64 -53.45 -39.32
CA GLY A 1232 -4.64 -52.34 -40.27
C GLY A 1232 -3.27 -51.68 -40.24
N SER A 1233 -2.39 -52.02 -41.18
CA SER A 1233 -2.20 -51.29 -42.44
C SER A 1233 -1.60 -49.89 -42.23
N SER A 1234 -0.27 -49.83 -42.26
CA SER A 1234 0.50 -48.60 -42.47
C SER A 1234 0.27 -48.07 -43.89
N THR A 1235 -0.39 -46.93 -44.04
CA THR A 1235 -0.40 -46.16 -45.29
C THR A 1235 0.24 -44.78 -45.09
N LYS A 1236 1.38 -44.65 -45.78
CA LYS A 1236 2.18 -43.48 -46.10
C LYS A 1236 1.41 -42.15 -46.19
N ARG A 1237 1.99 -41.07 -45.65
CA ARG A 1237 2.01 -39.75 -46.28
C ARG A 1237 3.43 -39.19 -46.31
N ALA A 1238 3.75 -38.62 -47.47
CA ALA A 1238 5.09 -38.39 -48.00
C ALA A 1238 5.78 -37.16 -47.39
N ARG A 1239 7.08 -37.29 -47.10
CA ARG A 1239 8.01 -36.16 -46.98
C ARG A 1239 8.64 -35.91 -48.35
N VAL A 1240 8.47 -34.69 -48.84
CA VAL A 1240 9.24 -34.16 -49.97
C VAL A 1240 10.53 -33.57 -49.41
N HIS A 1241 11.67 -34.11 -49.81
CA HIS A 1241 12.97 -33.44 -49.75
C HIS A 1241 13.61 -33.44 -51.15
N PRO A 1242 14.35 -32.38 -51.53
CA PRO A 1242 15.00 -32.27 -52.84
C PRO A 1242 16.27 -33.12 -52.93
N PRO A 1243 16.80 -33.37 -54.15
CA PRO A 1243 17.69 -34.49 -54.42
C PRO A 1243 19.17 -34.16 -54.19
N GLY A 1244 19.92 -35.15 -53.71
CA GLY A 1244 21.38 -35.09 -53.57
C GLY A 1244 21.99 -36.49 -53.66
N ALA A 1245 22.83 -36.67 -54.68
CA ALA A 1245 23.41 -37.89 -55.22
C ALA A 1245 24.07 -38.90 -54.27
N ALA A 1246 24.06 -40.14 -54.78
CA ALA A 1246 24.71 -41.37 -54.35
C ALA A 1246 26.21 -41.28 -53.98
N ALA A 1247 26.63 -42.08 -52.99
CA ALA A 1247 27.75 -43.03 -53.13
C ALA A 1247 27.77 -44.03 -51.96
N ALA A 1248 28.31 -45.21 -52.25
CA ALA A 1248 28.13 -46.46 -51.52
C ALA A 1248 29.10 -46.71 -50.33
N GLY A 1249 28.62 -47.51 -49.37
CA GLY A 1249 29.33 -48.71 -48.90
C GLY A 1249 30.33 -48.61 -47.74
N ALA A 1250 29.91 -49.08 -46.55
CA ALA A 1250 30.52 -50.16 -45.75
C ALA A 1250 30.36 -49.96 -44.22
N PRO A 1251 30.20 -51.03 -43.42
CA PRO A 1251 29.77 -50.97 -42.01
C PRO A 1251 30.94 -51.08 -41.02
N GLY A 1252 30.78 -50.50 -39.82
CA GLY A 1252 31.77 -50.62 -38.74
C GLY A 1252 31.23 -50.27 -37.34
N ALA A 1253 30.80 -51.30 -36.63
CA ALA A 1253 30.90 -51.56 -35.18
C ALA A 1253 30.78 -50.44 -34.12
N ALA A 1254 29.71 -50.55 -33.33
CA ALA A 1254 29.66 -50.76 -31.87
C ALA A 1254 30.44 -49.86 -30.85
N GLN A 1255 29.71 -49.56 -29.75
CA GLN A 1255 30.13 -49.06 -28.41
C GLN A 1255 30.46 -47.55 -28.36
N LYS A 1256 29.83 -46.70 -27.55
CA LYS A 1256 29.23 -46.80 -26.21
C LYS A 1256 28.16 -45.74 -26.05
#